data_AF-A0A8X7T6L0-F1
#
_entry.id   AF-A0A8X7T6L0-F1
#
_cell.length_a   1.000
_cell.length_b   1.000
_cell.length_c   1.000
_cell.angle_alpha   90.00
_cell.angle_beta   90.00
_cell.angle_gamma   90.00
#
_symmetry.space_group_name_H-M   'P 1'
#
loop_
_entity.id
_entity.type
_entity.pdbx_description
1 polymer ?
#
loop_
_entity_poly.entity_id
_entity_poly.type
_entity_poly.pdbx_seq_one_letter_code
_entity_poly.pdbx_strand_id
1 'polypeptide(L)'
;MRSFFSLLLAAAAVKSSLADPTNPVAATATDDRTSNDTAIELAGPAAEDRCTWLATNFASQSSQPINNTFTVYYPEGSNPSLELLVAQYPNGTMPTKFLTDLQKTLSDVGPDIDISADDGYGKAGGRSGKHGPLGSLPAFCRFGGSLPTSALTAVFFEVWLPLASDPSIPLAPLNTTDYPTNSTPIALGPGGQILKGPPYLLQMQVDGTLPPVNGPAPPADSTPAVNATATSNPPPTPAPPVRRLDKVHKKTKKHHHHHHHHRAAAVTGDAVFGTKPDFDGWNGRLLYIGNGAQRGFVPLTDLKQAMSRHRFAVAGSNAGHFSTSSGTSWALGPQAADAAHDWAIRAVHVARQASLEVVDLFYGPTAGARVKGENNPSKFSQDRLRSYYAGCSVGGMQGFGSVQNNPEDFDGVLVGAPALYFNRMNHGQIHNQNRHRKKSVGSAFFNITLLTTSVREIVLEQCDALDGLKDGVINQAYTCNPDFAPLLCGSTSKWGQDANACFNDTQLANLKELFQPTLYNGTFIYDRYLPGLDISPFTLTGAAAKAIGWITNAVLQNQTIPKFDGYLNQTLEIFQKGQDLNLGGSNLENADISAFLDGGKRKLIHYHGLGDLVVSPAASIRYHDEVLAAVQGKISTPVSDSYRLFTIPGMSHCRNGPGPFLFGAPTQNDIGNTPLKWDTEHDIILSLVAWTEGKSNSSYHVGASYHSQARYIPGNPALDSNTSTVANDTAALPTIYWSRDYGLRHTRKLCPWPQVAHYNGHGSTEGPDAHRSFECRDP
;
A
#
# COMPACT_ATOMS: atom_id res chain seq x y z
N MET A 1 17.07 -23.70 -51.67
CA MET A 1 17.89 -23.11 -52.75
C MET A 1 17.06 -23.05 -54.03
N ARG A 2 17.06 -21.89 -54.70
CA ARG A 2 16.48 -21.60 -56.03
C ARG A 2 14.94 -21.56 -56.13
N SER A 3 14.38 -20.37 -55.89
CA SER A 3 13.80 -19.53 -56.95
C SER A 3 13.16 -18.28 -56.35
N PHE A 4 13.20 -17.19 -57.13
CA PHE A 4 12.57 -15.87 -56.90
C PHE A 4 13.42 -14.80 -56.19
N PHE A 5 14.61 -14.59 -56.75
CA PHE A 5 15.15 -13.25 -57.00
C PHE A 5 14.81 -12.89 -58.46
N SER A 6 13.85 -11.98 -58.68
CA SER A 6 13.63 -11.25 -59.93
C SER A 6 12.53 -10.21 -59.69
N LEU A 7 12.92 -9.01 -59.26
CA LEU A 7 12.47 -7.75 -59.87
C LEU A 7 13.28 -6.60 -59.26
N LEU A 8 14.26 -6.14 -60.03
CA LEU A 8 15.07 -4.93 -59.81
C LEU A 8 14.90 -4.09 -61.08
N LEU A 9 14.82 -2.76 -60.90
CA LEU A 9 15.10 -1.69 -61.87
C LEU A 9 14.10 -1.37 -63.01
N ALA A 10 13.36 -0.28 -62.81
CA ALA A 10 13.24 0.89 -63.70
C ALA A 10 12.55 2.01 -62.89
N ALA A 11 12.96 3.27 -62.81
CA ALA A 11 14.06 4.03 -63.38
C ALA A 11 14.25 5.29 -62.50
N ALA A 12 15.49 5.76 -62.39
CA ALA A 12 15.83 7.05 -61.79
C ALA A 12 16.06 8.11 -62.88
N ALA A 13 15.79 9.37 -62.51
CA ALA A 13 16.30 10.63 -63.05
C ALA A 13 15.57 11.32 -64.23
N VAL A 14 14.86 12.42 -63.92
CA VAL A 14 15.08 13.76 -64.53
C VAL A 14 14.90 14.84 -63.44
N LYS A 15 15.80 15.83 -63.45
CA LYS A 15 16.08 16.88 -62.45
C LYS A 15 15.20 18.14 -62.56
N SER A 16 15.04 18.78 -61.39
CA SER A 16 15.16 20.23 -61.06
C SER A 16 14.19 21.28 -61.61
N SER A 17 13.55 22.02 -60.70
CA SER A 17 13.41 23.49 -60.74
C SER A 17 12.90 24.06 -59.40
N LEU A 18 13.81 24.70 -58.66
CA LEU A 18 13.68 25.93 -57.84
C LEU A 18 12.37 26.24 -57.09
N ALA A 19 12.43 26.28 -55.75
CA ALA A 19 11.65 27.19 -54.90
C ALA A 19 12.34 27.45 -53.54
N ASP A 20 12.96 28.62 -53.45
CA ASP A 20 13.17 29.55 -52.32
C ASP A 20 13.13 29.06 -50.84
N PRO A 21 14.24 29.18 -50.07
CA PRO A 21 14.27 28.93 -48.63
C PRO A 21 14.21 30.25 -47.84
N THR A 22 13.03 30.87 -47.71
CA THR A 22 12.85 32.07 -46.86
C THR A 22 11.48 32.12 -46.17
N ASN A 23 11.21 31.23 -45.20
CA ASN A 23 10.46 31.54 -43.95
C ASN A 23 10.16 30.27 -43.12
N PRO A 24 10.86 30.03 -42.01
CA PRO A 24 10.23 29.49 -40.82
C PRO A 24 9.91 30.67 -39.90
N VAL A 25 8.62 30.95 -39.70
CA VAL A 25 8.18 31.79 -38.58
C VAL A 25 8.50 31.01 -37.31
N ALA A 26 9.71 31.23 -36.81
CA ALA A 26 10.15 30.82 -35.49
C ALA A 26 9.37 31.66 -34.48
N ALA A 27 8.44 31.02 -33.78
CA ALA A 27 7.94 31.53 -32.51
C ALA A 27 9.11 31.48 -31.52
N THR A 28 9.79 32.61 -31.39
CA THR A 28 10.85 32.87 -30.43
C THR A 28 10.23 33.02 -29.05
N ALA A 29 10.00 31.91 -28.37
CA ALA A 29 10.05 31.89 -26.91
C ALA A 29 11.53 31.74 -26.54
N THR A 30 12.11 32.81 -25.99
CA THR A 30 13.49 32.84 -25.51
C THR A 30 13.71 31.75 -24.46
N ASP A 31 14.39 30.68 -24.88
CA ASP A 31 14.96 29.66 -24.02
C ASP A 31 16.25 30.21 -23.41
N ASP A 32 16.13 30.75 -22.20
CA ASP A 32 17.27 31.09 -21.35
C ASP A 32 17.03 30.50 -19.95
N ARG A 33 17.32 29.20 -19.79
CA ARG A 33 17.35 28.54 -18.47
C ARG A 33 18.49 27.53 -18.38
N THR A 34 19.70 28.04 -18.27
CA THR A 34 20.91 27.27 -17.93
C THR A 34 21.10 27.05 -16.42
N SER A 35 20.03 26.72 -15.68
CA SER A 35 20.17 26.21 -14.31
C SER A 35 19.21 25.06 -14.07
N ASN A 36 19.77 23.84 -14.00
CA ASN A 36 19.09 22.57 -13.76
C ASN A 36 18.20 22.54 -12.50
N ASP A 37 18.37 23.48 -11.56
CA ASP A 37 17.56 23.57 -10.34
C ASP A 37 16.16 24.20 -10.54
N THR A 38 15.95 25.00 -11.60
CA THR A 38 14.70 25.78 -11.76
C THR A 38 13.48 24.96 -12.17
N ALA A 39 13.69 23.76 -12.73
CA ALA A 39 12.61 22.90 -13.21
C ALA A 39 11.96 22.08 -12.09
N ILE A 40 12.71 21.69 -11.07
CA ILE A 40 12.21 20.89 -9.93
C ILE A 40 11.59 21.76 -8.83
N GLU A 41 11.86 23.08 -8.87
CA GLU A 41 11.36 24.10 -7.94
C GLU A 41 10.26 24.99 -8.56
N LEU A 42 9.46 24.49 -9.52
CA LEU A 42 8.32 25.27 -10.03
C LEU A 42 7.34 25.61 -8.90
N ALA A 43 7.04 26.89 -8.73
CA ALA A 43 6.15 27.41 -7.68
C ALA A 43 5.27 28.56 -8.21
N GLY A 44 4.21 28.87 -7.45
CA GLY A 44 3.36 30.03 -7.67
C GLY A 44 2.67 30.12 -9.04
N PRO A 45 2.45 31.33 -9.60
CA PRO A 45 1.70 31.51 -10.85
C PRO A 45 2.32 30.76 -12.03
N ALA A 46 3.65 30.65 -12.08
CA ALA A 46 4.34 29.92 -13.14
C ALA A 46 3.98 28.42 -13.15
N ALA A 47 3.68 27.85 -11.97
CA ALA A 47 3.26 26.46 -11.86
C ALA A 47 1.81 26.25 -12.29
N GLU A 48 0.92 27.18 -11.93
CA GLU A 48 -0.48 27.20 -12.40
C GLU A 48 -0.56 27.35 -13.92
N ASP A 49 0.18 28.31 -14.49
CA ASP A 49 0.29 28.53 -15.93
C ASP A 49 0.77 27.27 -16.65
N ARG A 50 1.76 26.58 -16.08
CA ARG A 50 2.28 25.34 -16.67
C ARG A 50 1.28 24.19 -16.60
N CYS A 51 0.51 24.10 -15.52
CA CYS A 51 -0.57 23.11 -15.41
C CYS A 51 -1.65 23.37 -16.47
N THR A 52 -2.05 24.63 -16.64
CA THR A 52 -3.03 25.05 -17.67
C THR A 52 -2.50 24.82 -19.08
N TRP A 53 -1.21 25.08 -19.31
CA TRP A 53 -0.56 24.81 -20.59
C TRP A 53 -0.60 23.31 -20.93
N LEU A 54 -0.31 22.44 -19.96
CA LEU A 54 -0.32 20.99 -20.14
C LEU A 54 -1.72 20.51 -20.58
N ALA A 55 -2.78 21.06 -20.00
CA ALA A 55 -4.18 20.77 -20.36
C ALA A 55 -4.44 20.89 -21.87
N THR A 56 -3.87 21.93 -22.46
CA THR A 56 -4.20 22.37 -23.83
C THR A 56 -3.26 21.75 -24.86
N ASN A 57 -2.01 21.47 -24.46
CA ASN A 57 -0.94 21.13 -25.40
C ASN A 57 -0.53 19.66 -25.33
N PHE A 58 -0.85 18.93 -24.27
CA PHE A 58 -0.35 17.56 -24.11
C PHE A 58 -0.79 16.65 -25.26
N ALA A 59 -2.07 16.66 -25.65
CA ALA A 59 -2.59 15.74 -26.67
C ALA A 59 -1.91 15.88 -28.05
N SER A 60 -1.55 17.11 -28.45
CA SER A 60 -0.84 17.35 -29.72
C SER A 60 0.66 17.01 -29.62
N GLN A 61 1.21 17.02 -28.42
CA GLN A 61 2.62 16.74 -28.15
C GLN A 61 2.87 15.28 -27.82
N SER A 62 1.92 14.53 -27.27
CA SER A 62 2.09 13.13 -26.83
C SER A 62 2.46 12.19 -28.00
N SER A 63 3.26 11.16 -27.74
CA SER A 63 3.38 9.98 -28.63
C SER A 63 2.36 8.90 -28.29
N GLN A 64 1.80 8.93 -27.08
CA GLN A 64 0.77 7.99 -26.66
C GLN A 64 -0.62 8.37 -27.21
N PRO A 65 -1.47 7.40 -27.57
CA PRO A 65 -2.82 7.64 -28.09
C PRO A 65 -3.81 8.01 -26.98
N ILE A 66 -3.58 9.13 -26.30
CA ILE A 66 -4.35 9.53 -25.11
C ILE A 66 -5.58 10.36 -25.51
N ASN A 67 -6.72 9.99 -24.97
CA ASN A 67 -8.00 10.65 -25.15
C ASN A 67 -8.52 11.23 -23.82
N ASN A 68 -9.50 12.14 -23.92
CA ASN A 68 -10.25 12.65 -22.77
C ASN A 68 -9.35 13.20 -21.64
N THR A 69 -8.31 13.95 -22.03
CA THR A 69 -7.33 14.51 -21.11
C THR A 69 -7.92 15.64 -20.29
N PHE A 70 -7.47 15.78 -19.05
CA PHE A 70 -7.78 16.94 -18.22
C PHE A 70 -6.60 17.29 -17.31
N THR A 71 -6.62 18.52 -16.82
CA THR A 71 -5.75 18.97 -15.74
C THR A 71 -6.51 19.77 -14.71
N VAL A 72 -6.09 19.68 -13.46
CA VAL A 72 -6.55 20.54 -12.37
C VAL A 72 -5.35 20.97 -11.55
N TYR A 73 -5.19 22.26 -11.37
CA TYR A 73 -4.20 22.82 -10.46
C TYR A 73 -4.77 22.88 -9.04
N TYR A 74 -3.99 22.43 -8.07
CA TYR A 74 -4.29 22.52 -6.66
C TYR A 74 -3.23 23.40 -5.99
N PRO A 75 -3.61 24.55 -5.41
CA PRO A 75 -2.69 25.41 -4.69
C PRO A 75 -2.17 24.75 -3.40
N GLU A 76 -1.15 25.36 -2.82
CA GLU A 76 -0.55 24.88 -1.59
C GLU A 76 -1.57 24.83 -0.44
N GLY A 77 -1.50 23.74 0.33
CA GLY A 77 -2.40 23.45 1.44
C GLY A 77 -3.64 22.66 1.03
N SER A 78 -4.05 22.63 -0.25
CA SER A 78 -5.23 21.89 -0.69
C SER A 78 -5.26 20.43 -0.22
N ASN A 79 -6.39 20.00 0.36
CA ASN A 79 -6.67 18.59 0.66
C ASN A 79 -8.00 18.16 0.03
N PRO A 80 -8.06 18.04 -1.30
CA PRO A 80 -9.32 17.78 -1.99
C PRO A 80 -9.82 16.38 -1.64
N SER A 81 -11.06 16.23 -1.19
CA SER A 81 -11.56 14.89 -0.87
C SER A 81 -11.53 13.94 -2.08
N LEU A 82 -11.64 12.64 -1.82
CA LEU A 82 -11.81 11.65 -2.89
C LEU A 82 -13.02 11.94 -3.79
N GLU A 83 -14.18 12.28 -3.22
CA GLU A 83 -15.37 12.60 -4.00
C GLU A 83 -15.18 13.90 -4.79
N LEU A 84 -14.48 14.91 -4.26
CA LEU A 84 -14.16 16.12 -5.02
C LEU A 84 -13.25 15.77 -6.21
N LEU A 85 -12.22 14.97 -5.97
CA LEU A 85 -11.31 14.49 -7.01
C LEU A 85 -12.08 13.74 -8.11
N VAL A 86 -13.09 12.96 -7.76
CA VAL A 86 -13.89 12.21 -8.73
C VAL A 86 -14.94 13.09 -9.43
N ALA A 87 -15.53 14.05 -8.74
CA ALA A 87 -16.51 14.97 -9.31
C ALA A 87 -15.91 15.85 -10.42
N GLN A 88 -14.59 16.03 -10.41
CA GLN A 88 -13.86 16.78 -11.44
C GLN A 88 -13.50 15.96 -12.69
N TYR A 89 -13.78 14.65 -12.72
CA TYR A 89 -13.54 13.88 -13.93
C TYR A 89 -14.39 14.41 -15.08
N PRO A 90 -13.80 14.54 -16.30
CA PRO A 90 -14.57 14.92 -17.47
C PRO A 90 -15.76 13.99 -17.70
N ASN A 91 -16.84 14.54 -18.24
CA ASN A 91 -18.01 13.74 -18.64
C ASN A 91 -17.59 12.61 -19.59
N GLY A 92 -18.09 11.40 -19.33
CA GLY A 92 -17.76 10.22 -20.12
C GLY A 92 -16.51 9.46 -19.67
N THR A 93 -15.75 9.97 -18.69
CA THR A 93 -14.63 9.23 -18.09
C THR A 93 -15.10 7.92 -17.44
N MET A 94 -16.17 8.00 -16.66
CA MET A 94 -16.77 6.85 -15.98
C MET A 94 -18.05 6.41 -16.72
N PRO A 95 -18.26 5.09 -16.93
CA PRO A 95 -19.51 4.59 -17.49
C PRO A 95 -20.70 4.94 -16.58
N THR A 96 -21.85 5.31 -17.16
CA THR A 96 -23.07 5.67 -16.40
C THR A 96 -23.48 4.58 -15.41
N LYS A 97 -23.32 3.30 -15.79
CA LYS A 97 -23.62 2.15 -14.92
C LYS A 97 -22.71 2.08 -13.69
N PHE A 98 -21.48 2.58 -13.77
CA PHE A 98 -20.56 2.60 -12.64
C PHE A 98 -20.88 3.71 -11.64
N LEU A 99 -21.53 4.79 -12.07
CA LEU A 99 -21.86 5.93 -11.19
C LEU A 99 -22.75 5.52 -10.00
N THR A 100 -23.60 4.49 -10.15
CA THR A 100 -24.40 3.95 -9.05
C THR A 100 -23.55 3.23 -7.99
N ASP A 101 -22.43 2.64 -8.40
CA ASP A 101 -21.51 1.89 -7.54
C ASP A 101 -20.37 2.78 -7.00
N LEU A 102 -20.29 4.04 -7.45
CA LEU A 102 -19.17 4.92 -7.14
C LEU A 102 -19.01 5.15 -5.63
N GLN A 103 -20.10 5.41 -4.91
CA GLN A 103 -20.06 5.61 -3.45
C GLN A 103 -19.47 4.40 -2.72
N LYS A 104 -19.86 3.19 -3.14
CA LYS A 104 -19.29 1.94 -2.61
C LYS A 104 -17.81 1.82 -2.97
N THR A 105 -17.43 2.17 -4.20
CA THR A 105 -16.03 2.13 -4.64
C THR A 105 -15.16 3.11 -3.84
N LEU A 106 -15.64 4.32 -3.59
CA LEU A 106 -14.94 5.31 -2.76
C LEU A 106 -14.77 4.81 -1.32
N SER A 107 -15.80 4.18 -0.74
CA SER A 107 -15.69 3.51 0.56
C SER A 107 -14.62 2.40 0.56
N ASP A 108 -14.56 1.59 -0.51
CA ASP A 108 -13.56 0.53 -0.67
C ASP A 108 -12.12 1.06 -0.85
N VAL A 109 -11.92 2.32 -1.26
CA VAL A 109 -10.59 2.96 -1.41
C VAL A 109 -9.95 3.30 -0.06
N GLY A 110 -10.75 3.37 1.00
CA GLY A 110 -10.29 3.65 2.35
C GLY A 110 -10.52 5.10 2.77
N PRO A 111 -10.29 5.43 4.06
CA PRO A 111 -10.46 6.77 4.56
C PRO A 111 -9.50 7.74 3.85
N ASP A 112 -9.97 8.96 3.66
CA ASP A 112 -9.09 10.02 3.18
C ASP A 112 -8.09 10.44 4.28
N ILE A 113 -6.92 10.93 3.87
CA ILE A 113 -5.93 11.45 4.79
C ILE A 113 -6.46 12.78 5.35
N ASP A 114 -6.69 12.83 6.66
CA ASP A 114 -7.04 14.08 7.36
C ASP A 114 -5.76 14.79 7.83
N ILE A 115 -5.26 15.70 6.99
CA ILE A 115 -4.06 16.49 7.31
C ILE A 115 -4.31 17.57 8.38
N SER A 116 -5.57 17.78 8.81
CA SER A 116 -5.89 18.76 9.86
C SER A 116 -5.55 18.25 11.27
N ALA A 117 -5.50 16.93 11.46
CA ALA A 117 -5.11 16.29 12.72
C ALA A 117 -3.59 16.20 12.93
N ASP A 118 -2.79 16.33 11.85
CA ASP A 118 -1.32 16.30 11.90
C ASP A 118 -0.67 17.70 12.06
N ASP A 119 -1.44 18.70 12.50
CA ASP A 119 -0.96 20.05 12.88
C ASP A 119 -0.21 20.81 11.76
N GLY A 120 -0.57 20.55 10.49
CA GLY A 120 0.24 20.95 9.35
C GLY A 120 -0.53 21.37 8.10
N TYR A 121 -1.60 22.16 8.19
CA TYR A 121 -2.13 22.85 7.00
C TYR A 121 -1.19 24.01 6.64
N GLY A 122 -0.33 23.80 5.65
CA GLY A 122 0.38 24.86 4.93
C GLY A 122 1.37 25.72 5.74
N LYS A 123 1.81 25.33 6.94
CA LYS A 123 2.95 26.07 7.52
C LYS A 123 4.21 25.71 6.74
N ALA A 124 4.73 26.69 6.01
CA ALA A 124 6.10 26.76 5.45
C ALA A 124 7.21 26.73 6.54
N GLY A 125 6.93 26.24 7.75
CA GLY A 125 7.97 25.78 8.65
C GLY A 125 8.35 24.39 8.20
N GLY A 126 9.65 24.08 8.12
CA GLY A 126 10.17 22.86 7.51
C GLY A 126 9.41 21.59 7.91
N ARG A 127 9.68 20.48 7.19
CA ARG A 127 9.09 19.13 7.42
C ARG A 127 9.22 18.58 8.87
N SER A 128 9.73 19.40 9.79
CA SER A 128 9.94 19.25 11.23
C SER A 128 8.88 19.91 12.13
N GLY A 129 7.67 20.23 11.63
CA GLY A 129 6.51 20.41 12.52
C GLY A 129 6.46 19.26 13.53
N LYS A 130 6.06 19.53 14.79
CA LYS A 130 6.22 18.64 15.97
C LYS A 130 5.65 17.21 15.85
N HIS A 131 5.11 16.82 14.69
CA HIS A 131 4.34 15.62 14.40
C HIS A 131 4.81 14.82 13.16
N GLY A 132 6.12 14.69 12.89
CA GLY A 132 6.68 13.61 12.05
C GLY A 132 6.15 13.50 10.59
N PRO A 133 6.33 12.37 9.86
CA PRO A 133 6.63 12.34 8.42
C PRO A 133 5.54 12.73 7.40
N LEU A 134 4.33 13.09 7.81
CA LEU A 134 3.27 13.47 6.88
C LEU A 134 3.22 15.00 6.81
N GLY A 135 3.91 15.56 5.82
CA GLY A 135 3.69 16.96 5.44
C GLY A 135 2.34 17.11 4.75
N SER A 136 1.74 18.31 4.74
CA SER A 136 0.61 18.59 3.85
C SER A 136 0.92 18.24 2.41
N LEU A 137 -0.12 17.99 1.60
CA LEU A 137 0.04 17.97 0.15
C LEU A 137 0.70 19.29 -0.29
N PRO A 138 1.66 19.23 -1.23
CA PRO A 138 2.24 20.45 -1.78
C PRO A 138 1.20 21.09 -2.69
N ALA A 139 1.49 22.27 -3.26
CA ALA A 139 0.83 22.60 -4.52
C ALA A 139 1.08 21.47 -5.53
N PHE A 140 0.12 21.13 -6.38
CA PHE A 140 0.33 20.10 -7.39
C PHE A 140 -0.54 20.31 -8.62
N CYS A 141 -0.02 19.90 -9.78
CA CYS A 141 -0.79 19.75 -10.99
C CYS A 141 -1.26 18.30 -11.11
N ARG A 142 -2.57 18.09 -11.15
CA ARG A 142 -3.18 16.79 -11.45
C ARG A 142 -3.45 16.71 -12.95
N PHE A 143 -2.96 15.68 -13.60
CA PHE A 143 -3.24 15.35 -15.00
C PHE A 143 -3.90 13.97 -15.07
N GLY A 144 -4.85 13.77 -15.97
CA GLY A 144 -5.37 12.44 -16.27
C GLY A 144 -5.86 12.30 -17.70
N GLY A 145 -6.06 11.05 -18.14
CA GLY A 145 -6.51 10.73 -19.49
C GLY A 145 -6.77 9.24 -19.66
N SER A 146 -7.30 8.88 -20.83
CA SER A 146 -7.65 7.50 -21.20
C SER A 146 -6.81 6.99 -22.36
N LEU A 147 -6.19 5.83 -22.18
CA LEU A 147 -5.40 5.10 -23.17
C LEU A 147 -6.24 3.93 -23.72
N PRO A 148 -6.61 3.90 -25.00
CA PRO A 148 -7.22 2.72 -25.60
C PRO A 148 -6.17 1.59 -25.62
N THR A 149 -6.52 0.45 -25.04
CA THR A 149 -5.65 -0.73 -24.92
C THR A 149 -6.10 -1.87 -25.83
N SER A 150 -7.38 -1.88 -26.21
CA SER A 150 -7.91 -2.69 -27.30
C SER A 150 -9.13 -2.03 -27.93
N ALA A 151 -9.80 -2.73 -28.86
CA ALA A 151 -11.08 -2.29 -29.40
C ALA A 151 -12.21 -2.26 -28.34
N LEU A 152 -12.02 -2.95 -27.20
CA LEU A 152 -13.05 -3.12 -26.16
C LEU A 152 -12.63 -2.58 -24.78
N THR A 153 -11.38 -2.19 -24.61
CA THR A 153 -10.80 -1.81 -23.31
C THR A 153 -9.99 -0.53 -23.41
N ALA A 154 -9.99 0.23 -22.32
CA ALA A 154 -9.19 1.44 -22.17
C ALA A 154 -8.78 1.63 -20.71
N VAL A 155 -7.57 2.11 -20.52
CA VAL A 155 -6.98 2.41 -19.20
C VAL A 155 -7.12 3.90 -18.93
N PHE A 156 -7.86 4.26 -17.90
CA PHE A 156 -7.86 5.61 -17.35
C PHE A 156 -6.74 5.74 -16.33
N PHE A 157 -5.89 6.75 -16.47
CA PHE A 157 -4.75 6.97 -15.59
C PHE A 157 -4.67 8.41 -15.10
N GLU A 158 -3.96 8.59 -14.01
CA GLU A 158 -3.64 9.90 -13.44
C GLU A 158 -2.16 10.00 -13.13
N VAL A 159 -1.66 11.24 -13.23
CA VAL A 159 -0.32 11.65 -12.83
C VAL A 159 -0.46 12.94 -12.03
N TRP A 160 0.07 12.95 -10.82
CA TRP A 160 0.06 14.13 -9.98
C TRP A 160 1.50 14.62 -9.82
N LEU A 161 1.68 15.90 -10.09
CA LEU A 161 2.97 16.54 -10.30
C LEU A 161 3.17 17.55 -9.16
N PRO A 162 3.92 17.20 -8.09
CA PRO A 162 4.14 18.10 -6.96
C PRO A 162 4.97 19.32 -7.36
N LEU A 163 4.69 20.44 -6.73
CA LEU A 163 5.28 21.74 -7.00
C LEU A 163 5.92 22.28 -5.72
N ALA A 164 6.93 23.14 -5.87
CA ALA A 164 7.53 23.82 -4.73
C ALA A 164 6.57 24.88 -4.19
N SER A 165 6.72 25.18 -2.89
CA SER A 165 5.92 26.21 -2.24
C SER A 165 6.39 27.62 -2.63
N ASP A 166 5.45 28.56 -2.71
CA ASP A 166 5.74 29.99 -2.82
C ASP A 166 5.20 30.70 -1.57
N PRO A 167 6.07 31.03 -0.59
CA PRO A 167 5.65 31.60 0.68
C PRO A 167 5.04 33.00 0.55
N SER A 168 5.14 33.65 -0.61
CA SER A 168 4.46 34.92 -0.88
C SER A 168 2.97 34.76 -1.18
N ILE A 169 2.53 33.54 -1.51
CA ILE A 169 1.15 33.23 -1.81
C ILE A 169 0.45 32.81 -0.51
N PRO A 170 -0.64 33.49 -0.12
CA PRO A 170 -1.43 33.05 1.02
C PRO A 170 -1.92 31.62 0.79
N LEU A 171 -1.82 30.79 1.83
CA LEU A 171 -2.41 29.46 1.82
C LEU A 171 -3.88 29.56 1.40
N ALA A 172 -4.30 28.61 0.56
CA ALA A 172 -5.70 28.51 0.20
C ALA A 172 -6.53 28.40 1.50
N PRO A 173 -7.49 29.32 1.75
CA PRO A 173 -8.35 29.21 2.92
C PRO A 173 -9.08 27.88 2.87
N LEU A 174 -9.32 27.27 4.04
CA LEU A 174 -10.11 26.04 4.16
C LEU A 174 -11.43 26.20 3.41
N ASN A 175 -11.51 25.63 2.22
CA ASN A 175 -12.67 25.77 1.38
C ASN A 175 -13.64 24.66 1.76
N THR A 176 -14.84 25.02 2.20
CA THR A 176 -15.90 24.05 2.53
C THR A 176 -16.29 23.19 1.32
N THR A 177 -15.92 23.58 0.10
CA THR A 177 -16.12 22.76 -1.12
C THR A 177 -15.06 21.67 -1.31
N ASP A 178 -13.92 21.72 -0.61
CA ASP A 178 -12.92 20.64 -0.60
C ASP A 178 -13.39 19.41 0.17
N TYR A 179 -14.47 19.58 0.95
CA TYR A 179 -15.17 18.53 1.68
C TYR A 179 -16.56 18.32 1.06
N PRO A 180 -16.83 17.19 0.40
CA PRO A 180 -18.18 16.81 0.03
C PRO A 180 -18.93 16.50 1.33
N THR A 181 -20.22 16.83 1.31
CA THR A 181 -21.16 16.78 2.44
C THR A 181 -21.35 15.40 3.07
N ASN A 182 -20.77 14.35 2.47
CA ASN A 182 -20.82 12.96 2.91
C ASN A 182 -19.44 12.26 2.92
N SER A 183 -18.35 12.96 2.55
CA SER A 183 -17.03 12.44 2.92
C SER A 183 -16.98 12.42 4.43
N THR A 184 -16.31 11.44 4.98
CA THR A 184 -16.34 11.18 6.40
C THR A 184 -15.03 11.65 7.05
N PRO A 185 -14.62 12.95 7.07
CA PRO A 185 -13.58 13.42 8.00
C PRO A 185 -14.18 13.63 9.40
N ILE A 186 -13.69 12.87 10.40
CA ILE A 186 -13.93 13.15 11.83
C ILE A 186 -12.96 14.26 12.19
N ALA A 187 -13.44 15.44 12.57
CA ALA A 187 -12.61 16.41 13.27
C ALA A 187 -13.11 16.62 14.69
N LEU A 188 -12.17 16.60 15.64
CA LEU A 188 -12.40 16.80 17.06
C LEU A 188 -12.27 18.30 17.39
N GLY A 189 -13.24 18.88 18.10
CA GLY A 189 -13.14 20.22 18.67
C GLY A 189 -12.12 20.31 19.82
N PRO A 190 -11.86 21.51 20.37
CA PRO A 190 -10.65 21.86 21.15
C PRO A 190 -10.43 21.15 22.50
N GLY A 191 -11.30 20.20 22.86
CA GLY A 191 -11.18 19.29 24.00
C GLY A 191 -11.27 17.80 23.64
N GLY A 192 -11.14 17.43 22.36
CA GLY A 192 -11.22 16.04 21.91
C GLY A 192 -12.64 15.53 21.59
N GLN A 193 -13.55 16.39 21.08
CA GLN A 193 -14.95 16.01 20.78
C GLN A 193 -15.27 15.99 19.27
N ILE A 194 -15.76 14.86 18.74
CA ILE A 194 -16.08 14.67 17.30
C ILE A 194 -17.24 15.58 16.87
N LEU A 195 -16.99 16.49 15.94
CA LEU A 195 -18.01 17.18 15.15
C LEU A 195 -18.19 16.40 13.84
N LYS A 196 -19.40 15.87 13.55
CA LYS A 196 -19.66 15.27 12.24
C LYS A 196 -21.10 15.48 11.75
N GLY A 197 -21.22 16.27 10.67
CA GLY A 197 -22.28 16.35 9.63
C GLY A 197 -23.77 16.20 10.00
N PRO A 198 -24.70 16.22 9.03
CA PRO A 198 -25.09 17.29 8.11
C PRO A 198 -25.97 18.37 8.83
N PRO A 199 -27.12 18.86 8.32
CA PRO A 199 -27.45 20.25 7.96
C PRO A 199 -27.71 21.27 9.10
N TYR A 200 -27.59 20.91 10.38
CA TYR A 200 -27.88 21.80 11.52
C TYR A 200 -26.68 22.68 11.92
N LEU A 201 -25.53 22.53 11.26
CA LEU A 201 -24.33 23.37 11.42
C LEU A 201 -24.49 24.81 10.91
N LEU A 202 -25.63 25.15 10.29
CA LEU A 202 -25.96 26.51 9.84
C LEU A 202 -26.58 27.42 10.93
N GLN A 203 -26.77 26.96 12.17
CA GLN A 203 -27.54 27.72 13.17
C GLN A 203 -26.81 28.09 14.48
N MET A 204 -25.56 27.69 14.70
CA MET A 204 -24.87 27.99 15.97
C MET A 204 -23.78 29.06 15.80
N GLN A 205 -24.19 30.28 15.50
CA GLN A 205 -23.33 31.47 15.49
C GLN A 205 -23.79 32.54 16.49
N VAL A 206 -24.46 32.16 17.59
CA VAL A 206 -24.95 33.13 18.58
C VAL A 206 -24.52 32.74 20.00
N ASP A 207 -23.65 33.59 20.55
CA ASP A 207 -23.18 33.73 21.94
C ASP A 207 -22.26 32.67 22.55
N GLY A 208 -20.96 32.95 22.43
CA GLY A 208 -19.88 32.21 23.10
C GLY A 208 -19.76 32.55 24.59
N THR A 209 -19.93 31.54 25.44
CA THR A 209 -19.26 31.39 26.74
C THR A 209 -19.19 29.88 27.10
N LEU A 210 -18.07 29.42 27.66
CA LEU A 210 -17.88 28.02 28.11
C LEU A 210 -17.97 27.93 29.65
N PRO A 211 -18.64 26.91 30.24
CA PRO A 211 -18.44 26.53 31.65
C PRO A 211 -17.64 25.21 31.80
N PRO A 212 -17.07 24.92 33.00
CA PRO A 212 -16.06 23.88 33.20
C PRO A 212 -16.62 22.47 33.47
N VAL A 213 -15.73 21.48 33.36
CA VAL A 213 -15.99 20.03 33.37
C VAL A 213 -15.87 19.43 34.78
N ASN A 214 -16.90 18.67 35.18
CA ASN A 214 -17.03 17.72 36.31
C ASN A 214 -17.25 18.25 37.75
N GLY A 215 -18.48 18.07 38.26
CA GLY A 215 -18.84 18.06 39.69
C GLY A 215 -20.37 18.08 39.94
N PRO A 216 -20.92 17.37 40.95
CA PRO A 216 -22.36 17.09 41.09
C PRO A 216 -23.15 18.32 41.56
N ALA A 217 -24.45 18.35 41.26
CA ALA A 217 -25.33 19.48 41.57
C ALA A 217 -25.54 19.70 43.08
N PRO A 218 -25.46 20.96 43.55
CA PRO A 218 -26.44 21.41 44.55
C PRO A 218 -26.91 22.87 44.30
N PRO A 219 -28.02 23.27 44.93
CA PRO A 219 -28.08 24.63 45.46
C PRO A 219 -28.54 24.66 46.92
N ALA A 220 -27.87 25.46 47.75
CA ALA A 220 -28.45 26.63 48.44
C ALA A 220 -27.50 27.17 49.54
N ASP A 221 -27.22 28.46 49.42
CA ASP A 221 -26.93 29.45 50.47
C ASP A 221 -25.60 29.58 51.25
N SER A 222 -25.26 30.85 51.44
CA SER A 222 -24.35 31.54 52.38
C SER A 222 -22.83 31.60 52.11
N THR A 223 -22.35 32.85 51.97
CA THR A 223 -20.97 33.35 52.09
C THR A 223 -20.44 33.29 53.55
N PRO A 224 -19.16 33.66 53.87
CA PRO A 224 -17.90 33.72 53.09
C PRO A 224 -16.66 33.09 53.81
N ALA A 225 -15.51 33.08 53.08
CA ALA A 225 -14.18 33.52 53.52
C ALA A 225 -13.00 32.50 53.71
N VAL A 226 -11.83 32.95 53.20
CA VAL A 226 -10.43 32.84 53.72
C VAL A 226 -9.42 31.82 53.12
N ASN A 227 -8.42 32.42 52.45
CA ASN A 227 -6.96 32.19 52.34
C ASN A 227 -6.30 31.07 51.51
N ALA A 228 -5.30 31.57 50.77
CA ALA A 228 -4.22 30.92 50.05
C ALA A 228 -3.19 30.21 50.95
N THR A 229 -2.45 29.26 50.36
CA THR A 229 -0.98 29.28 50.35
C THR A 229 -0.42 28.26 49.35
N ALA A 230 0.60 28.69 48.61
CA ALA A 230 1.38 27.89 47.68
C ALA A 230 2.67 27.39 48.36
N THR A 231 3.15 26.20 47.99
CA THR A 231 4.55 25.79 48.21
C THR A 231 5.07 25.00 47.01
N SER A 232 6.12 25.54 46.40
CA SER A 232 6.96 24.98 45.34
C SER A 232 7.98 23.98 45.89
N ASN A 233 8.49 23.08 45.04
CA ASN A 233 9.71 22.30 45.30
C ASN A 233 10.54 22.09 44.01
N PRO A 234 11.87 21.87 44.12
CA PRO A 234 12.90 22.28 43.14
C PRO A 234 13.49 21.14 42.28
N PRO A 235 14.32 21.44 41.25
CA PRO A 235 14.82 20.45 40.28
C PRO A 235 16.09 19.71 40.72
N PRO A 236 16.39 18.50 40.17
CA PRO A 236 17.54 17.70 40.58
C PRO A 236 18.83 17.97 39.79
N THR A 237 19.95 17.81 40.49
CA THR A 237 21.36 18.03 40.12
C THR A 237 22.01 16.90 39.27
N PRO A 238 23.12 17.17 38.55
CA PRO A 238 23.78 16.24 37.63
C PRO A 238 24.89 15.37 38.27
N ALA A 239 25.14 14.18 37.70
CA ALA A 239 26.14 13.21 38.14
C ALA A 239 27.52 13.36 37.43
N PRO A 240 28.64 12.87 38.02
CA PRO A 240 30.03 13.21 37.64
C PRO A 240 30.70 12.24 36.64
N PRO A 241 31.87 12.58 36.06
CA PRO A 241 32.48 11.82 34.95
C PRO A 241 33.45 10.73 35.40
N VAL A 242 33.48 9.59 34.69
CA VAL A 242 34.44 8.49 34.93
C VAL A 242 35.57 8.50 33.89
N ARG A 243 36.80 8.35 34.41
CA ARG A 243 38.10 8.43 33.72
C ARG A 243 38.41 7.24 32.79
N ARG A 244 39.18 7.55 31.73
CA ARG A 244 39.93 6.62 30.88
C ARG A 244 40.99 5.84 31.66
N LEU A 245 41.19 4.57 31.29
CA LEU A 245 42.38 3.79 31.60
C LEU A 245 42.88 3.09 30.33
N ASP A 246 44.02 3.55 29.84
CA ASP A 246 44.82 2.89 28.81
C ASP A 246 45.58 1.69 29.42
N LYS A 247 45.52 0.51 28.77
CA LYS A 247 46.60 -0.49 28.88
C LYS A 247 46.82 -1.22 27.55
N VAL A 248 48.04 -1.05 27.06
CA VAL A 248 48.69 -1.76 25.95
C VAL A 248 49.10 -3.17 26.39
N HIS A 249 48.85 -4.20 25.57
CA HIS A 249 49.78 -5.35 25.38
C HIS A 249 49.53 -6.08 24.05
N LYS A 250 50.62 -6.67 23.54
CA LYS A 250 50.94 -6.99 22.14
C LYS A 250 50.39 -8.34 21.62
N LYS A 251 49.98 -8.29 20.35
CA LYS A 251 50.04 -9.28 19.24
C LYS A 251 50.22 -10.78 19.55
N THR A 252 49.27 -11.58 19.07
CA THR A 252 49.52 -12.78 18.24
C THR A 252 48.42 -12.91 17.18
N LYS A 253 48.80 -12.96 15.90
CA LYS A 253 47.92 -13.07 14.74
C LYS A 253 47.37 -14.50 14.59
N LYS A 254 46.04 -14.64 14.52
CA LYS A 254 45.35 -15.70 13.76
C LYS A 254 44.34 -15.01 12.86
N HIS A 255 44.49 -15.17 11.55
CA HIS A 255 43.58 -14.62 10.55
C HIS A 255 42.28 -15.43 10.56
N HIS A 256 41.29 -14.95 11.31
CA HIS A 256 39.88 -15.22 11.00
C HIS A 256 39.36 -14.03 10.22
N HIS A 257 38.91 -14.27 8.98
CA HIS A 257 38.12 -13.30 8.24
C HIS A 257 36.77 -13.14 8.94
N HIS A 258 36.71 -12.30 9.96
CA HIS A 258 35.46 -11.68 10.36
C HIS A 258 35.14 -10.61 9.31
N HIS A 259 34.15 -10.89 8.46
CA HIS A 259 33.41 -9.84 7.78
C HIS A 259 32.74 -8.99 8.87
N HIS A 260 33.41 -7.92 9.30
CA HIS A 260 32.73 -6.83 9.97
C HIS A 260 31.80 -6.20 8.93
N HIS A 261 30.52 -6.57 8.98
CA HIS A 261 29.45 -5.80 8.35
C HIS A 261 29.50 -4.40 8.97
N HIS A 262 30.14 -3.45 8.29
CA HIS A 262 29.95 -2.04 8.59
C HIS A 262 28.47 -1.75 8.43
N ARG A 263 27.78 -1.57 9.56
CA ARG A 263 26.38 -1.14 9.64
C ARG A 263 26.27 0.17 8.86
N ALA A 264 25.69 0.15 7.66
CA ALA A 264 25.36 1.40 6.97
C ALA A 264 24.39 2.16 7.88
N ALA A 265 24.78 3.37 8.30
CA ALA A 265 23.92 4.19 9.14
C ALA A 265 22.62 4.51 8.41
N ALA A 266 21.51 4.65 9.14
CA ALA A 266 20.25 5.12 8.59
C ALA A 266 20.48 6.44 7.84
N VAL A 267 19.97 6.54 6.61
CA VAL A 267 20.07 7.74 5.78
C VAL A 267 18.73 8.47 5.85
N THR A 268 18.75 9.77 6.17
CA THR A 268 17.53 10.60 6.19
C THR A 268 16.95 10.68 4.79
N GLY A 269 15.63 10.85 4.65
CA GLY A 269 15.02 10.92 3.32
C GLY A 269 15.56 12.08 2.46
N ASP A 270 15.99 13.20 3.05
CA ASP A 270 16.59 14.30 2.30
C ASP A 270 17.92 13.88 1.66
N ALA A 271 18.76 13.15 2.39
CA ALA A 271 19.98 12.59 1.85
C ALA A 271 19.69 11.48 0.80
N VAL A 272 18.62 10.70 0.98
CA VAL A 272 18.16 9.72 -0.02
C VAL A 272 17.76 10.41 -1.32
N PHE A 273 17.07 11.55 -1.27
CA PHE A 273 16.66 12.24 -2.48
C PHE A 273 17.71 13.19 -3.04
N GLY A 274 18.69 13.59 -2.22
CA GLY A 274 19.68 14.61 -2.56
C GLY A 274 19.11 16.03 -2.42
N THR A 275 18.16 16.23 -1.52
CA THR A 275 17.42 17.47 -1.35
C THR A 275 17.90 18.26 -0.13
N LYS A 276 17.70 19.58 -0.12
CA LYS A 276 17.96 20.44 1.05
C LYS A 276 16.94 20.14 2.17
N PRO A 277 17.29 20.35 3.47
CA PRO A 277 16.42 20.07 4.62
C PRO A 277 15.04 20.75 4.67
N ASP A 278 14.72 21.64 3.72
CA ASP A 278 13.42 22.31 3.58
C ASP A 278 12.89 22.25 2.14
N PHE A 279 13.38 21.30 1.32
CA PHE A 279 12.89 21.11 -0.03
C PHE A 279 11.44 20.59 -0.01
N ASP A 280 10.54 21.23 -0.75
CA ASP A 280 9.12 20.90 -0.78
C ASP A 280 8.58 20.58 -2.19
N GLY A 281 9.37 20.86 -3.23
CA GLY A 281 9.07 20.54 -4.62
C GLY A 281 9.26 19.06 -5.01
N TRP A 282 9.24 18.80 -6.31
CA TRP A 282 9.36 17.45 -6.86
C TRP A 282 10.73 16.82 -6.59
N ASN A 283 10.76 15.63 -5.99
CA ASN A 283 11.99 14.91 -5.68
C ASN A 283 12.74 14.36 -6.91
N GLY A 284 12.28 14.66 -8.13
CA GLY A 284 12.93 14.27 -9.37
C GLY A 284 12.64 12.83 -9.83
N ARG A 285 11.71 12.11 -9.21
CA ARG A 285 11.40 10.70 -9.54
C ARG A 285 9.90 10.48 -9.77
N LEU A 286 9.57 9.43 -10.52
CA LEU A 286 8.20 8.93 -10.65
C LEU A 286 7.98 7.76 -9.69
N LEU A 287 6.84 7.71 -8.99
CA LEU A 287 6.37 6.55 -8.25
C LEU A 287 4.99 6.14 -8.76
N TYR A 288 4.89 4.93 -9.32
CA TYR A 288 3.62 4.34 -9.73
C TYR A 288 3.02 3.52 -8.58
N ILE A 289 1.73 3.73 -8.31
CA ILE A 289 0.99 3.01 -7.28
C ILE A 289 0.02 2.01 -7.92
N GLY A 290 0.11 0.75 -7.47
CA GLY A 290 -0.77 -0.34 -7.88
C GLY A 290 -2.18 -0.28 -7.29
N ASN A 291 -3.08 -1.11 -7.82
CA ASN A 291 -4.46 -1.22 -7.36
C ASN A 291 -4.62 -2.23 -6.20
N GLY A 292 -5.85 -2.49 -5.80
CA GLY A 292 -6.19 -3.50 -4.78
C GLY A 292 -7.46 -4.24 -5.16
N ALA A 293 -7.50 -5.55 -4.84
CA ALA A 293 -8.59 -6.46 -5.22
C ALA A 293 -8.93 -6.39 -6.74
N GLN A 294 -10.13 -6.82 -7.12
CA GLN A 294 -10.63 -6.77 -8.49
C GLN A 294 -11.17 -5.37 -8.88
N ARG A 295 -10.90 -4.36 -8.03
CA ARG A 295 -11.31 -2.96 -8.25
C ARG A 295 -10.69 -2.43 -9.53
N GLY A 296 -11.47 -1.63 -10.25
CA GLY A 296 -10.97 -0.82 -11.36
C GLY A 296 -11.11 0.66 -11.00
N PHE A 297 -10.15 1.20 -10.25
CA PHE A 297 -10.21 2.59 -9.79
C PHE A 297 -8.82 3.08 -9.40
N VAL A 298 -8.49 4.32 -9.77
CA VAL A 298 -7.19 4.94 -9.45
C VAL A 298 -6.97 4.94 -7.93
N PRO A 299 -5.80 4.53 -7.41
CA PRO A 299 -5.53 4.42 -5.97
C PRO A 299 -5.25 5.80 -5.33
N LEU A 300 -6.24 6.69 -5.35
CA LEU A 300 -6.10 8.11 -4.99
C LEU A 300 -5.54 8.35 -3.58
N THR A 301 -5.92 7.53 -2.58
CA THR A 301 -5.44 7.66 -1.19
C THR A 301 -3.94 7.41 -1.06
N ASP A 302 -3.44 6.38 -1.74
CA ASP A 302 -2.02 6.05 -1.77
C ASP A 302 -1.20 7.05 -2.61
N LEU A 303 -1.78 7.58 -3.71
CA LEU A 303 -1.16 8.68 -4.47
C LEU A 303 -0.97 9.92 -3.58
N LYS A 304 -2.01 10.31 -2.84
CA LYS A 304 -1.94 11.41 -1.85
C LYS A 304 -0.83 11.16 -0.84
N GLN A 305 -0.80 9.98 -0.21
CA GLN A 305 0.19 9.64 0.81
C GLN A 305 1.61 9.73 0.27
N ALA A 306 1.85 9.09 -0.87
CA ALA A 306 3.17 9.04 -1.50
C ALA A 306 3.67 10.45 -1.88
N MET A 307 2.80 11.29 -2.43
CA MET A 307 3.14 12.67 -2.76
C MET A 307 3.43 13.50 -1.50
N SER A 308 2.51 13.50 -0.54
CA SER A 308 2.61 14.25 0.72
C SER A 308 3.94 13.97 1.42
N ARG A 309 4.31 12.69 1.50
CA ARG A 309 5.44 12.23 2.29
C ARG A 309 6.79 12.33 1.59
N HIS A 310 6.83 12.02 0.30
CA HIS A 310 8.09 11.83 -0.42
C HIS A 310 8.30 12.80 -1.57
N ARG A 311 7.26 13.55 -1.98
CA ARG A 311 7.26 14.46 -3.12
C ARG A 311 7.64 13.80 -4.46
N PHE A 312 7.25 12.54 -4.67
CA PHE A 312 7.30 11.95 -6.00
C PHE A 312 6.28 12.62 -6.92
N ALA A 313 6.58 12.68 -8.22
CA ALA A 313 5.50 12.64 -9.19
C ALA A 313 4.86 11.27 -9.03
N VAL A 314 3.56 11.21 -8.73
CA VAL A 314 2.87 9.95 -8.45
C VAL A 314 1.91 9.62 -9.58
N ALA A 315 1.81 8.35 -9.95
CA ALA A 315 0.91 7.91 -11.01
C ALA A 315 0.16 6.63 -10.62
N GLY A 316 -1.02 6.44 -11.20
CA GLY A 316 -1.82 5.24 -11.01
C GLY A 316 -2.90 5.14 -12.08
N SER A 317 -3.56 3.99 -12.19
CA SER A 317 -4.63 3.78 -13.17
C SER A 317 -5.84 3.06 -12.59
N ASN A 318 -6.93 3.02 -13.36
CA ASN A 318 -8.09 2.18 -13.07
C ASN A 318 -7.89 0.71 -13.48
N ALA A 319 -6.68 0.31 -13.88
CA ALA A 319 -6.36 -1.06 -14.30
C ALA A 319 -7.16 -1.58 -15.52
N GLY A 320 -7.74 -0.69 -16.34
CA GLY A 320 -8.45 -1.06 -17.58
C GLY A 320 -9.98 -1.16 -17.47
N HIS A 321 -10.55 -0.91 -16.29
CA HIS A 321 -12.01 -0.95 -16.09
C HIS A 321 -12.45 -0.07 -14.92
N PHE A 322 -13.76 0.12 -14.77
CA PHE A 322 -14.35 0.72 -13.56
C PHE A 322 -15.15 -0.32 -12.78
N SER A 323 -14.79 -0.55 -11.52
CA SER A 323 -15.52 -1.48 -10.64
C SER A 323 -15.19 -1.29 -9.15
N THR A 324 -16.09 -1.76 -8.28
CA THR A 324 -15.86 -1.88 -6.82
C THR A 324 -14.84 -2.97 -6.51
N SER A 325 -14.36 -3.06 -5.26
CA SER A 325 -13.36 -4.07 -4.86
C SER A 325 -13.81 -5.52 -5.00
N SER A 326 -15.11 -5.78 -5.14
CA SER A 326 -15.69 -7.10 -5.36
C SER A 326 -16.30 -7.27 -6.75
N GLY A 327 -16.24 -6.25 -7.61
CA GLY A 327 -16.81 -6.32 -8.95
C GLY A 327 -15.94 -7.19 -9.85
N THR A 328 -16.55 -8.19 -10.50
CA THR A 328 -15.85 -9.06 -11.47
C THR A 328 -16.57 -9.16 -12.82
N SER A 329 -17.65 -8.38 -13.03
CA SER A 329 -18.42 -8.44 -14.28
C SER A 329 -17.66 -7.90 -15.48
N TRP A 330 -16.58 -7.13 -15.26
CA TRP A 330 -15.69 -6.68 -16.31
C TRP A 330 -14.92 -7.84 -16.96
N ALA A 331 -14.77 -8.97 -16.26
CA ALA A 331 -14.13 -10.19 -16.76
C ALA A 331 -15.10 -11.14 -17.48
N LEU A 332 -16.30 -10.66 -17.88
CA LEU A 332 -17.29 -11.43 -18.66
C LEU A 332 -17.34 -10.98 -20.11
N GLY A 333 -17.59 -11.94 -20.99
CA GLY A 333 -17.92 -11.65 -22.38
C GLY A 333 -16.69 -11.31 -23.23
N PRO A 334 -16.88 -10.68 -24.40
CA PRO A 334 -15.82 -10.55 -25.41
C PRO A 334 -14.61 -9.72 -24.94
N GLN A 335 -14.78 -8.80 -23.99
CA GLN A 335 -13.70 -7.98 -23.44
C GLN A 335 -12.86 -8.68 -22.36
N ALA A 336 -13.31 -9.85 -21.87
CA ALA A 336 -12.77 -10.47 -20.66
C ALA A 336 -11.26 -10.68 -20.68
N ALA A 337 -10.71 -11.19 -21.79
CA ALA A 337 -9.29 -11.47 -21.93
C ALA A 337 -8.45 -10.18 -21.92
N ASP A 338 -8.89 -9.16 -22.66
CA ASP A 338 -8.21 -7.85 -22.69
C ASP A 338 -8.29 -7.15 -21.34
N ALA A 339 -9.47 -7.12 -20.71
CA ALA A 339 -9.66 -6.45 -19.43
C ALA A 339 -8.85 -7.12 -18.32
N ALA A 340 -8.76 -8.46 -18.32
CA ALA A 340 -7.90 -9.18 -17.39
C ALA A 340 -6.40 -8.94 -17.66
N HIS A 341 -6.02 -8.79 -18.93
CA HIS A 341 -4.64 -8.48 -19.30
C HIS A 341 -4.25 -7.04 -18.91
N ASP A 342 -5.15 -6.08 -19.10
CA ASP A 342 -4.98 -4.71 -18.58
C ASP A 342 -4.82 -4.73 -17.06
N TRP A 343 -5.74 -5.41 -16.37
CA TRP A 343 -5.77 -5.44 -14.91
C TRP A 343 -4.52 -6.05 -14.29
N ALA A 344 -3.98 -7.12 -14.90
CA ALA A 344 -2.82 -7.82 -14.37
C ALA A 344 -1.47 -7.26 -14.83
N ILE A 345 -1.37 -6.76 -16.06
CA ILE A 345 -0.06 -6.52 -16.73
C ILE A 345 -0.06 -5.19 -17.48
N ARG A 346 -0.92 -5.03 -18.49
CA ARG A 346 -0.76 -4.00 -19.53
C ARG A 346 -1.04 -2.58 -19.03
N ALA A 347 -1.98 -2.39 -18.09
CA ALA A 347 -2.35 -1.06 -17.61
C ALA A 347 -1.21 -0.34 -16.88
N VAL A 348 -0.43 -1.05 -16.06
CA VAL A 348 0.73 -0.47 -15.37
C VAL A 348 1.75 0.05 -16.38
N HIS A 349 2.09 -0.79 -17.36
CA HIS A 349 3.08 -0.47 -18.39
C HIS A 349 2.68 0.77 -19.21
N VAL A 350 1.49 0.77 -19.81
CA VAL A 350 1.06 1.87 -20.71
C VAL A 350 0.82 3.17 -19.95
N ALA A 351 0.23 3.09 -18.75
CA ALA A 351 0.03 4.28 -17.92
C ALA A 351 1.36 4.87 -17.46
N ARG A 352 2.35 4.03 -17.12
CA ARG A 352 3.70 4.49 -16.77
C ARG A 352 4.38 5.18 -17.96
N GLN A 353 4.30 4.63 -19.18
CA GLN A 353 4.86 5.27 -20.36
C GLN A 353 4.26 6.66 -20.61
N ALA A 354 2.93 6.77 -20.55
CA ALA A 354 2.24 8.06 -20.62
C ALA A 354 2.67 9.02 -19.51
N SER A 355 2.86 8.49 -18.28
CA SER A 355 3.29 9.31 -17.14
C SER A 355 4.68 9.90 -17.34
N LEU A 356 5.59 9.18 -17.98
CA LEU A 356 6.92 9.71 -18.30
C LEU A 356 6.86 10.87 -19.29
N GLU A 357 6.01 10.78 -20.31
CA GLU A 357 5.81 11.89 -21.26
C GLU A 357 5.22 13.12 -20.57
N VAL A 358 4.22 12.91 -19.70
CA VAL A 358 3.62 13.99 -18.89
C VAL A 358 4.69 14.66 -18.02
N VAL A 359 5.51 13.89 -17.30
CA VAL A 359 6.56 14.40 -16.43
C VAL A 359 7.63 15.15 -17.23
N ASP A 360 8.05 14.63 -18.39
CA ASP A 360 9.05 15.26 -19.26
C ASP A 360 8.54 16.58 -19.86
N LEU A 361 7.26 16.65 -20.26
CA LEU A 361 6.65 17.89 -20.75
C LEU A 361 6.50 18.93 -19.62
N PHE A 362 6.09 18.46 -18.45
CA PHE A 362 5.77 19.35 -17.33
C PHE A 362 7.00 19.90 -16.62
N TYR A 363 7.99 19.07 -16.30
CA TYR A 363 9.21 19.56 -15.63
C TYR A 363 10.33 19.88 -16.62
N GLY A 364 10.38 19.17 -17.75
CA GLY A 364 11.43 19.29 -18.75
C GLY A 364 12.20 17.97 -18.93
N PRO A 365 12.67 17.66 -20.15
CA PRO A 365 13.26 16.37 -20.48
C PRO A 365 14.64 16.12 -19.88
N THR A 366 15.28 17.13 -19.29
CA THR A 366 16.56 17.01 -18.57
C THR A 366 16.37 17.02 -17.05
N ALA A 367 15.17 17.34 -16.57
CA ALA A 367 14.88 17.45 -15.15
C ALA A 367 14.75 16.08 -14.48
N GLY A 368 14.96 16.06 -13.15
CA GLY A 368 14.81 14.87 -12.32
C GLY A 368 16.01 13.92 -12.36
N ALA A 369 15.93 12.85 -11.57
CA ALA A 369 16.93 11.81 -11.50
C ALA A 369 16.80 10.88 -12.71
N ARG A 370 17.84 10.79 -13.54
CA ARG A 370 17.81 10.02 -14.79
C ARG A 370 18.83 8.88 -14.81
N VAL A 371 18.51 7.82 -15.55
CA VAL A 371 19.38 6.68 -15.82
C VAL A 371 20.03 6.90 -17.19
N LYS A 372 21.31 7.23 -17.17
CA LYS A 372 22.07 7.58 -18.38
C LYS A 372 22.21 6.40 -19.33
N GLY A 373 22.00 6.65 -20.61
CA GLY A 373 22.18 5.65 -21.67
C GLY A 373 21.09 4.57 -21.70
N GLU A 374 20.04 4.71 -20.90
CA GLU A 374 18.83 3.92 -21.04
C GLU A 374 17.77 4.73 -21.78
N ASN A 375 17.23 4.16 -22.86
CA ASN A 375 16.19 4.80 -23.66
C ASN A 375 14.95 5.09 -22.80
N ASN A 376 14.51 6.34 -22.83
CA ASN A 376 13.21 6.72 -22.28
C ASN A 376 12.11 6.40 -23.31
N PRO A 377 10.99 5.75 -22.94
CA PRO A 377 9.85 5.62 -23.85
C PRO A 377 9.18 6.97 -24.16
N SER A 378 9.45 8.01 -23.37
CA SER A 378 9.08 9.38 -23.72
C SER A 378 9.94 9.89 -24.89
N LYS A 379 9.30 10.46 -25.92
CA LYS A 379 10.02 11.04 -27.07
C LYS A 379 10.76 12.36 -26.78
N PHE A 380 10.58 12.92 -25.58
CA PHE A 380 11.14 14.22 -25.21
C PHE A 380 12.55 14.10 -24.62
N SER A 381 12.90 12.94 -24.04
CA SER A 381 14.17 12.72 -23.37
C SER A 381 14.86 11.48 -23.94
N GLN A 382 16.20 11.53 -24.04
CA GLN A 382 16.97 10.32 -24.37
C GLN A 382 17.20 9.45 -23.14
N ASP A 383 17.59 10.06 -22.02
CA ASP A 383 17.81 9.34 -20.77
C ASP A 383 16.47 9.07 -20.06
N ARG A 384 16.33 7.85 -19.54
CA ARG A 384 15.12 7.43 -18.83
C ARG A 384 15.02 8.08 -17.45
N LEU A 385 13.89 8.71 -17.15
CA LEU A 385 13.59 9.16 -15.79
C LEU A 385 13.56 7.95 -14.84
N ARG A 386 14.13 8.08 -13.65
CA ARG A 386 14.03 7.06 -12.61
C ARG A 386 12.58 6.88 -12.19
N SER A 387 12.13 5.64 -12.27
CA SER A 387 10.75 5.25 -11.95
C SER A 387 10.72 4.11 -10.96
N TYR A 388 9.84 4.24 -9.98
CA TYR A 388 9.62 3.29 -8.91
C TYR A 388 8.19 2.77 -8.96
N TYR A 389 7.98 1.58 -8.40
CA TYR A 389 6.66 0.98 -8.22
C TYR A 389 6.42 0.66 -6.76
N ALA A 390 5.20 0.88 -6.28
CA ALA A 390 4.76 0.34 -5.00
C ALA A 390 3.30 -0.15 -5.06
N GLY A 391 3.03 -1.34 -4.56
CA GLY A 391 1.67 -1.87 -4.47
C GLY A 391 1.55 -3.01 -3.48
N CYS A 392 0.35 -3.23 -2.96
CA CYS A 392 0.05 -4.37 -2.09
C CYS A 392 -1.18 -5.14 -2.58
N SER A 393 -1.32 -6.43 -2.25
CA SER A 393 -2.41 -7.29 -2.71
C SER A 393 -2.35 -7.49 -4.22
N VAL A 394 -3.42 -7.17 -4.95
CA VAL A 394 -3.42 -7.11 -6.41
C VAL A 394 -2.40 -6.09 -6.95
N GLY A 395 -2.08 -5.03 -6.20
CA GLY A 395 -0.94 -4.16 -6.53
C GLY A 395 0.39 -4.90 -6.41
N GLY A 396 0.54 -5.78 -5.43
CA GLY A 396 1.71 -6.66 -5.37
C GLY A 396 1.79 -7.60 -6.58
N MET A 397 0.64 -8.15 -7.00
CA MET A 397 0.51 -8.94 -8.23
C MET A 397 0.91 -8.12 -9.46
N GLN A 398 0.34 -6.92 -9.65
CA GLN A 398 0.66 -6.01 -10.76
C GLN A 398 2.14 -5.60 -10.80
N GLY A 399 2.77 -5.37 -9.64
CA GLY A 399 4.21 -5.13 -9.55
C GLY A 399 5.02 -6.30 -10.08
N PHE A 400 4.67 -7.52 -9.68
CA PHE A 400 5.25 -8.73 -10.28
C PHE A 400 4.88 -8.88 -11.76
N GLY A 401 3.72 -8.39 -12.20
CA GLY A 401 3.30 -8.33 -13.59
C GLY A 401 4.30 -7.53 -14.43
N SER A 402 4.70 -6.35 -13.96
CA SER A 402 5.78 -5.59 -14.59
C SER A 402 7.13 -6.31 -14.47
N VAL A 403 7.52 -6.84 -13.30
CA VAL A 403 8.81 -7.54 -13.15
C VAL A 403 8.95 -8.74 -14.11
N GLN A 404 7.89 -9.51 -14.29
CA GLN A 404 7.89 -10.72 -15.14
C GLN A 404 7.78 -10.41 -16.64
N ASN A 405 7.09 -9.32 -17.02
CA ASN A 405 6.71 -9.08 -18.42
C ASN A 405 7.33 -7.81 -19.03
N ASN A 406 7.67 -6.81 -18.21
CA ASN A 406 8.23 -5.51 -18.61
C ASN A 406 9.35 -5.11 -17.62
N PRO A 407 10.44 -5.90 -17.51
CA PRO A 407 11.46 -5.75 -16.46
C PRO A 407 12.15 -4.38 -16.43
N GLU A 408 12.07 -3.60 -17.51
CA GLU A 408 12.63 -2.26 -17.65
C GLU A 408 11.72 -1.11 -17.18
N ASP A 409 10.46 -1.40 -16.81
CA ASP A 409 9.50 -0.36 -16.40
C ASP A 409 9.95 0.40 -15.15
N PHE A 410 10.63 -0.28 -14.22
CA PHE A 410 10.97 0.27 -12.92
C PHE A 410 12.40 -0.07 -12.48
N ASP A 411 13.05 0.89 -11.83
CA ASP A 411 14.37 0.74 -11.21
C ASP A 411 14.28 0.11 -9.82
N GLY A 412 13.17 0.36 -9.13
CA GLY A 412 12.87 -0.19 -7.81
C GLY A 412 11.39 -0.55 -7.72
N VAL A 413 11.10 -1.74 -7.23
CA VAL A 413 9.75 -2.27 -7.07
C VAL A 413 9.52 -2.70 -5.63
N LEU A 414 8.47 -2.18 -5.00
CA LEU A 414 7.98 -2.61 -3.68
C LEU A 414 6.64 -3.35 -3.86
N VAL A 415 6.62 -4.63 -3.50
CA VAL A 415 5.41 -5.47 -3.55
C VAL A 415 5.05 -6.02 -2.18
N GLY A 416 3.81 -5.80 -1.77
CA GLY A 416 3.24 -6.31 -0.53
C GLY A 416 2.21 -7.39 -0.78
N ALA A 417 2.20 -8.44 0.03
CA ALA A 417 1.18 -9.49 0.04
C ALA A 417 0.63 -9.84 -1.36
N PRO A 418 1.49 -10.16 -2.33
CA PRO A 418 1.13 -10.15 -3.74
C PRO A 418 0.14 -11.28 -4.04
N ALA A 419 -0.95 -10.96 -4.75
CA ALA A 419 -1.98 -11.92 -5.17
C ALA A 419 -1.52 -12.85 -6.32
N LEU A 420 -0.34 -13.45 -6.20
CA LEU A 420 0.20 -14.43 -7.14
C LEU A 420 -0.59 -15.74 -7.09
N TYR A 421 -0.43 -16.56 -8.12
CA TYR A 421 -1.16 -17.81 -8.28
C TYR A 421 -2.67 -17.59 -8.22
N PHE A 422 -3.16 -16.56 -8.92
CA PHE A 422 -4.45 -15.96 -8.64
C PHE A 422 -5.62 -16.96 -8.65
N ASN A 423 -5.70 -17.87 -9.62
CA ASN A 423 -6.73 -18.91 -9.61
C ASN A 423 -6.58 -19.88 -8.42
N ARG A 424 -5.36 -20.31 -8.06
CA ARG A 424 -5.10 -21.11 -6.84
C ARG A 424 -5.54 -20.38 -5.58
N MET A 425 -5.17 -19.10 -5.44
CA MET A 425 -5.53 -18.25 -4.31
C MET A 425 -7.04 -18.16 -4.15
N ASN A 426 -7.79 -17.90 -5.23
CA ASN A 426 -9.25 -17.83 -5.19
C ASN A 426 -9.87 -19.15 -4.70
N HIS A 427 -9.37 -20.30 -5.14
CA HIS A 427 -9.82 -21.60 -4.63
C HIS A 427 -9.48 -21.80 -3.14
N GLY A 428 -8.29 -21.37 -2.70
CA GLY A 428 -7.90 -21.41 -1.28
C GLY A 428 -8.82 -20.56 -0.39
N GLN A 429 -9.15 -19.34 -0.81
CA GLN A 429 -10.10 -18.46 -0.10
C GLN A 429 -11.48 -19.11 0.03
N ILE A 430 -11.98 -19.71 -1.06
CA ILE A 430 -13.27 -20.42 -1.05
C ILE A 430 -13.21 -21.62 -0.11
N HIS A 431 -12.15 -22.43 -0.19
CA HIS A 431 -11.99 -23.61 0.66
C HIS A 431 -12.03 -23.24 2.15
N ASN A 432 -11.24 -22.25 2.56
CA ASN A 432 -11.16 -21.82 3.95
C ASN A 432 -12.47 -21.24 4.46
N GLN A 433 -13.09 -20.32 3.71
CA GLN A 433 -14.38 -19.79 4.13
C GLN A 433 -15.47 -20.87 4.16
N ASN A 434 -15.40 -21.87 3.27
CA ASN A 434 -16.33 -22.98 3.26
C ASN A 434 -16.29 -23.81 4.56
N ARG A 435 -15.14 -23.85 5.27
CA ARG A 435 -15.00 -24.51 6.58
C ARG A 435 -15.85 -23.87 7.67
N HIS A 436 -16.35 -22.65 7.46
CA HIS A 436 -17.23 -21.95 8.39
C HIS A 436 -18.61 -21.67 7.82
N ARG A 437 -19.06 -22.44 6.82
CA ARG A 437 -20.45 -22.41 6.35
C ARG A 437 -21.25 -23.56 6.96
N LYS A 438 -22.27 -23.25 7.78
CA LYS A 438 -23.18 -24.25 8.40
C LYS A 438 -23.69 -25.29 7.40
N LYS A 439 -24.10 -24.85 6.20
CA LYS A 439 -24.60 -25.71 5.11
C LYS A 439 -23.57 -26.74 4.63
N SER A 440 -22.29 -26.40 4.71
CA SER A 440 -21.18 -27.21 4.18
C SER A 440 -20.61 -28.15 5.23
N VAL A 441 -20.47 -27.68 6.48
CA VAL A 441 -19.75 -28.43 7.52
C VAL A 441 -20.67 -29.08 8.57
N GLY A 442 -21.97 -28.77 8.59
CA GLY A 442 -22.93 -29.40 9.48
C GLY A 442 -22.52 -29.31 10.95
N SER A 443 -22.37 -30.46 11.61
CA SER A 443 -21.98 -30.56 13.02
C SER A 443 -20.54 -30.11 13.32
N ALA A 444 -19.69 -29.93 12.30
CA ALA A 444 -18.35 -29.38 12.46
C ALA A 444 -18.34 -27.84 12.59
N PHE A 445 -19.50 -27.19 12.43
CA PHE A 445 -19.63 -25.76 12.67
C PHE A 445 -19.42 -25.46 14.16
N PHE A 446 -18.55 -24.49 14.46
CA PHE A 446 -18.25 -24.04 15.81
C PHE A 446 -18.58 -22.55 15.96
N ASN A 447 -18.69 -22.05 17.19
CA ASN A 447 -18.89 -20.62 17.42
C ASN A 447 -17.62 -19.85 16.99
N ILE A 448 -17.76 -18.94 16.05
CA ILE A 448 -16.64 -18.19 15.47
C ILE A 448 -15.81 -17.43 16.51
N THR A 449 -16.41 -17.03 17.64
CA THR A 449 -15.68 -16.34 18.72
C THR A 449 -14.60 -17.21 19.36
N LEU A 450 -14.71 -18.54 19.27
CA LEU A 450 -13.68 -19.47 19.74
C LEU A 450 -12.35 -19.26 19.02
N LEU A 451 -12.40 -18.82 17.74
CA LEU A 451 -11.21 -18.57 16.93
C LEU A 451 -10.34 -17.45 17.50
N THR A 452 -10.96 -16.36 17.95
CA THR A 452 -10.25 -15.19 18.51
C THR A 452 -10.11 -15.24 20.03
N THR A 453 -10.53 -16.34 20.67
CA THR A 453 -10.41 -16.57 22.12
C THR A 453 -9.58 -17.81 22.38
N SER A 454 -10.20 -18.97 22.67
CA SER A 454 -9.52 -20.22 23.00
C SER A 454 -8.45 -20.65 21.99
N VAL A 455 -8.71 -20.53 20.68
CA VAL A 455 -7.74 -20.85 19.63
C VAL A 455 -6.58 -19.85 19.64
N ARG A 456 -6.87 -18.55 19.74
CA ARG A 456 -5.84 -17.51 19.84
C ARG A 456 -4.95 -17.71 21.05
N GLU A 457 -5.54 -18.01 22.20
CA GLU A 457 -4.82 -18.25 23.45
C GLU A 457 -3.87 -19.45 23.34
N ILE A 458 -4.35 -20.60 22.85
CA ILE A 458 -3.50 -21.78 22.72
C ILE A 458 -2.40 -21.60 21.66
N VAL A 459 -2.70 -20.91 20.55
CA VAL A 459 -1.71 -20.57 19.52
C VAL A 459 -0.61 -19.68 20.11
N LEU A 460 -0.98 -18.65 20.88
CA LEU A 460 0.01 -17.80 21.57
C LEU A 460 0.81 -18.59 22.61
N GLU A 461 0.16 -19.46 23.38
CA GLU A 461 0.84 -20.27 24.40
C GLU A 461 1.94 -21.16 23.80
N GLN A 462 1.74 -21.62 22.56
CA GLN A 462 2.67 -22.52 21.86
C GLN A 462 3.64 -21.81 20.91
N CYS A 463 3.26 -20.68 20.31
CA CYS A 463 4.03 -20.04 19.23
C CYS A 463 4.71 -18.72 19.61
N ASP A 464 4.18 -17.96 20.58
CA ASP A 464 4.63 -16.58 20.86
C ASP A 464 6.10 -16.55 21.25
N ALA A 465 6.49 -17.41 22.21
CA ALA A 465 7.85 -17.44 22.77
C ALA A 465 8.93 -18.04 21.85
N LEU A 466 8.60 -18.49 20.63
CA LEU A 466 9.57 -19.15 19.75
C LEU A 466 10.73 -18.24 19.34
N ASP A 467 10.51 -16.92 19.33
CA ASP A 467 11.55 -15.92 19.09
C ASP A 467 12.28 -15.43 20.36
N GLY A 468 11.95 -16.00 21.52
CA GLY A 468 12.51 -15.65 22.81
C GLY A 468 11.75 -14.57 23.58
N LEU A 469 10.61 -14.08 23.08
CA LEU A 469 9.79 -13.07 23.74
C LEU A 469 8.30 -13.46 23.76
N LYS A 470 7.61 -13.17 24.88
CA LYS A 470 6.15 -13.31 24.97
C LYS A 470 5.51 -11.93 24.94
N ASP A 471 5.02 -11.51 23.79
CA ASP A 471 4.45 -10.17 23.57
C ASP A 471 3.15 -10.17 22.72
N GLY A 472 2.64 -11.36 22.42
CA GLY A 472 1.46 -11.56 21.58
C GLY A 472 1.72 -11.47 20.08
N VAL A 473 2.98 -11.45 19.64
CA VAL A 473 3.40 -11.36 18.23
C VAL A 473 4.18 -12.62 17.84
N ILE A 474 3.59 -13.41 16.96
CA ILE A 474 4.21 -14.66 16.48
C ILE A 474 5.22 -14.34 15.38
N ASN A 475 6.52 -14.28 15.70
CA ASN A 475 7.56 -14.08 14.67
C ASN A 475 7.84 -15.33 13.83
N GLN A 476 7.69 -16.52 14.44
CA GLN A 476 7.94 -17.80 13.80
C GLN A 476 6.66 -18.49 13.28
N ALA A 477 5.75 -17.73 12.66
CA ALA A 477 4.45 -18.27 12.23
C ALA A 477 4.58 -19.38 11.18
N TYR A 478 5.59 -19.29 10.29
CA TYR A 478 5.78 -20.29 9.23
C TYR A 478 6.24 -21.65 9.77
N THR A 479 7.04 -21.68 10.83
CA THR A 479 7.52 -22.93 11.45
C THR A 479 6.63 -23.41 12.58
N CYS A 480 5.80 -22.54 13.18
CA CYS A 480 4.89 -22.96 14.24
C CYS A 480 3.78 -23.88 13.71
N ASN A 481 3.59 -25.01 14.40
CA ASN A 481 2.53 -26.00 14.15
C ASN A 481 1.77 -26.25 15.45
N PRO A 482 0.72 -25.46 15.74
CA PRO A 482 -0.02 -25.58 17.01
C PRO A 482 -0.71 -26.93 17.17
N ASP A 483 -0.58 -27.54 18.34
CA ASP A 483 -1.38 -28.69 18.77
C ASP A 483 -2.69 -28.21 19.41
N PHE A 484 -3.80 -28.51 18.74
CA PHE A 484 -5.14 -28.17 19.21
C PHE A 484 -5.79 -29.27 20.07
N ALA A 485 -5.13 -30.41 20.34
CA ALA A 485 -5.68 -31.47 21.19
C ALA A 485 -6.19 -30.97 22.57
N PRO A 486 -5.54 -29.99 23.24
CA PRO A 486 -6.06 -29.44 24.49
C PRO A 486 -7.42 -28.76 24.36
N LEU A 487 -7.86 -28.34 23.17
CA LEU A 487 -9.19 -27.75 22.96
C LEU A 487 -10.32 -28.79 22.93
N LEU A 488 -10.03 -30.10 22.98
CA LEU A 488 -11.06 -31.12 22.98
C LEU A 488 -11.90 -31.06 24.27
N CYS A 489 -13.22 -30.98 24.13
CA CYS A 489 -14.15 -31.02 25.26
C CYS A 489 -13.97 -32.31 26.08
N GLY A 490 -13.82 -32.18 27.39
CA GLY A 490 -13.56 -33.29 28.31
C GLY A 490 -12.08 -33.63 28.48
N SER A 491 -11.15 -32.93 27.80
CA SER A 491 -9.72 -33.04 28.10
C SER A 491 -9.37 -32.41 29.46
N THR A 492 -8.18 -32.72 29.98
CA THR A 492 -7.70 -32.20 31.27
C THR A 492 -7.19 -30.76 31.21
N SER A 493 -7.20 -30.13 30.03
CA SER A 493 -6.72 -28.76 29.85
C SER A 493 -7.73 -27.73 30.38
N LYS A 494 -7.28 -26.49 30.63
CA LYS A 494 -8.16 -25.38 31.03
C LYS A 494 -9.27 -25.08 30.03
N TRP A 495 -9.01 -25.27 28.72
CA TRP A 495 -10.00 -25.04 27.67
C TRP A 495 -10.95 -26.24 27.54
N GLY A 496 -10.45 -27.48 27.62
CA GLY A 496 -11.26 -28.69 27.50
C GLY A 496 -12.27 -28.88 28.63
N GLN A 497 -12.01 -28.28 29.80
CA GLN A 497 -12.91 -28.24 30.95
C GLN A 497 -13.99 -27.15 30.86
N ASP A 498 -13.83 -26.16 29.97
CA ASP A 498 -14.80 -25.08 29.76
C ASP A 498 -15.61 -25.34 28.48
N ALA A 499 -16.91 -25.59 28.67
CA ALA A 499 -17.85 -25.83 27.57
C ALA A 499 -17.97 -24.63 26.59
N ASN A 500 -17.56 -23.43 27.00
CA ASN A 500 -17.54 -22.23 26.15
C ASN A 500 -16.19 -21.98 25.46
N ALA A 501 -15.18 -22.81 25.71
CA ALA A 501 -13.83 -22.68 25.15
C ALA A 501 -13.34 -23.94 24.43
N CYS A 502 -14.10 -25.03 24.45
CA CYS A 502 -13.74 -26.31 23.86
C CYS A 502 -14.47 -26.62 22.54
N PHE A 503 -13.95 -27.61 21.82
CA PHE A 503 -14.46 -28.12 20.56
C PHE A 503 -14.78 -29.61 20.74
N ASN A 504 -15.89 -30.09 20.18
CA ASN A 504 -16.09 -31.53 20.02
C ASN A 504 -15.16 -32.10 18.93
N ASP A 505 -15.08 -33.42 18.78
CA ASP A 505 -14.18 -34.07 17.83
C ASP A 505 -14.31 -33.54 16.39
N THR A 506 -15.55 -33.41 15.91
CA THR A 506 -15.82 -32.96 14.53
C THR A 506 -15.46 -31.49 14.34
N GLN A 507 -15.77 -30.64 15.31
CA GLN A 507 -15.41 -29.22 15.31
C GLN A 507 -13.88 -29.04 15.37
N LEU A 508 -13.20 -29.84 16.20
CA LEU A 508 -11.75 -29.79 16.35
C LEU A 508 -11.02 -30.25 15.07
N ALA A 509 -11.53 -31.28 14.40
CA ALA A 509 -11.02 -31.71 13.10
C ALA A 509 -11.17 -30.60 12.04
N ASN A 510 -12.32 -29.92 12.02
CA ASN A 510 -12.56 -28.80 11.10
C ASN A 510 -11.68 -27.56 11.41
N LEU A 511 -11.40 -27.28 12.69
CA LEU A 511 -10.44 -26.25 13.10
C LEU A 511 -9.04 -26.56 12.55
N LYS A 512 -8.57 -27.81 12.71
CA LYS A 512 -7.24 -28.23 12.23
C LYS A 512 -7.08 -28.03 10.72
N GLU A 513 -8.14 -28.28 9.94
CA GLU A 513 -8.14 -28.10 8.49
C GLU A 513 -7.85 -26.65 8.06
N LEU A 514 -8.25 -25.64 8.86
CA LEU A 514 -7.97 -24.23 8.55
C LEU A 514 -6.48 -23.88 8.45
N PHE A 515 -5.62 -24.68 9.09
CA PHE A 515 -4.17 -24.52 9.12
C PHE A 515 -3.43 -25.48 8.18
N GLN A 516 -4.17 -26.23 7.34
CA GLN A 516 -3.62 -27.13 6.33
C GLN A 516 -3.61 -26.50 4.93
N PRO A 517 -2.77 -27.01 4.01
CA PRO A 517 -2.87 -26.65 2.60
C PRO A 517 -4.23 -27.02 2.02
N THR A 518 -4.73 -26.24 1.08
CA THR A 518 -5.95 -26.59 0.36
C THR A 518 -5.68 -27.75 -0.59
N LEU A 519 -6.34 -28.88 -0.37
CA LEU A 519 -6.26 -30.06 -1.22
C LEU A 519 -7.64 -30.43 -1.78
N TYR A 520 -7.70 -30.77 -3.07
CA TYR A 520 -8.88 -31.41 -3.69
C TYR A 520 -8.52 -32.84 -4.12
N ASN A 521 -9.14 -33.84 -3.50
CA ASN A 521 -8.88 -35.27 -3.75
C ASN A 521 -7.37 -35.64 -3.66
N GLY A 522 -6.65 -35.03 -2.71
CA GLY A 522 -5.20 -35.21 -2.54
C GLY A 522 -4.32 -34.35 -3.47
N THR A 523 -4.91 -33.67 -4.45
CA THR A 523 -4.19 -32.73 -5.32
C THR A 523 -4.00 -31.39 -4.60
N PHE A 524 -2.75 -30.91 -4.57
CA PHE A 524 -2.42 -29.60 -4.04
C PHE A 524 -3.03 -28.46 -4.87
N ILE A 525 -3.77 -27.57 -4.21
CA ILE A 525 -4.38 -26.40 -4.82
C ILE A 525 -3.65 -25.13 -4.40
N TYR A 526 -3.60 -24.85 -3.09
CA TYR A 526 -3.05 -23.60 -2.55
C TYR A 526 -2.44 -23.79 -1.15
N ASP A 527 -1.50 -22.91 -0.81
CA ASP A 527 -0.73 -22.97 0.42
C ASP A 527 -1.59 -22.73 1.67
N ARG A 528 -1.16 -23.33 2.78
CA ARG A 528 -1.82 -23.17 4.08
C ARG A 528 -1.77 -21.72 4.56
N TYR A 529 -2.74 -21.32 5.37
CA TYR A 529 -2.62 -20.10 6.15
C TYR A 529 -1.87 -20.38 7.46
N LEU A 530 -1.25 -19.36 8.03
CA LEU A 530 -0.34 -19.50 9.17
C LEU A 530 -1.03 -19.14 10.50
N PRO A 531 -0.48 -19.59 11.65
CA PRO A 531 -0.73 -18.99 12.96
C PRO A 531 -0.72 -17.45 12.87
N GLY A 532 -1.82 -16.83 13.25
CA GLY A 532 -2.21 -15.48 12.82
C GLY A 532 -3.62 -15.44 12.22
N LEU A 533 -4.13 -16.57 11.72
CA LEU A 533 -5.55 -16.75 11.36
C LEU A 533 -6.53 -16.58 12.52
N ASP A 534 -6.04 -16.85 13.72
CA ASP A 534 -6.68 -16.65 15.01
C ASP A 534 -6.75 -15.18 15.48
N ILE A 535 -6.22 -14.21 14.72
CA ILE A 535 -6.30 -12.77 15.05
C ILE A 535 -7.69 -12.19 14.73
N SER A 536 -8.36 -12.70 13.69
CA SER A 536 -9.63 -12.15 13.21
C SER A 536 -10.48 -13.20 12.52
N PRO A 537 -11.82 -13.17 12.68
CA PRO A 537 -12.70 -14.10 11.98
C PRO A 537 -12.92 -13.74 10.51
N PHE A 538 -12.36 -12.63 10.02
CA PHE A 538 -12.65 -12.05 8.70
C PHE A 538 -12.58 -13.05 7.53
N THR A 539 -11.59 -13.94 7.51
CA THR A 539 -11.44 -14.92 6.41
C THR A 539 -12.50 -16.01 6.41
N LEU A 540 -13.15 -16.24 7.55
CA LEU A 540 -14.30 -17.13 7.68
C LEU A 540 -15.62 -16.41 7.40
N THR A 541 -15.60 -15.07 7.30
CA THR A 541 -16.79 -14.22 7.13
C THR A 541 -16.57 -13.13 6.05
N GLY A 542 -16.60 -13.51 4.77
CA GLY A 542 -16.80 -12.57 3.65
C GLY A 542 -15.72 -12.54 2.56
N ALA A 543 -14.55 -13.16 2.78
CA ALA A 543 -13.40 -13.06 1.88
C ALA A 543 -13.65 -13.68 0.48
N ALA A 544 -14.34 -14.82 0.40
CA ALA A 544 -14.48 -15.61 -0.82
C ALA A 544 -15.54 -15.11 -1.81
N ALA A 545 -16.33 -14.07 -1.47
CA ALA A 545 -17.31 -13.53 -2.41
C ALA A 545 -16.63 -13.05 -3.72
N LYS A 546 -15.44 -12.48 -3.60
CA LYS A 546 -14.62 -12.03 -4.73
C LYS A 546 -14.11 -13.21 -5.56
N ALA A 547 -13.66 -14.27 -4.88
CA ALA A 547 -13.20 -15.50 -5.51
C ALA A 547 -14.31 -16.24 -6.25
N ILE A 548 -15.50 -16.36 -5.65
CA ILE A 548 -16.67 -16.94 -6.32
C ILE A 548 -17.05 -16.10 -7.52
N GLY A 549 -17.08 -14.77 -7.37
CA GLY A 549 -17.32 -13.85 -8.47
C GLY A 549 -16.32 -14.04 -9.61
N TRP A 550 -15.03 -14.25 -9.33
CA TRP A 550 -14.02 -14.54 -10.33
C TRP A 550 -14.27 -15.88 -11.03
N ILE A 551 -14.53 -16.96 -10.28
CA ILE A 551 -14.81 -18.28 -10.86
C ILE A 551 -16.05 -18.21 -11.77
N THR A 552 -17.15 -17.63 -11.30
CA THR A 552 -18.39 -17.54 -12.08
C THR A 552 -18.23 -16.67 -13.32
N ASN A 553 -17.56 -15.52 -13.20
CA ASN A 553 -17.50 -14.52 -14.26
C ASN A 553 -16.31 -14.72 -15.21
N ALA A 554 -15.10 -14.90 -14.68
CA ALA A 554 -13.89 -15.04 -15.49
C ALA A 554 -13.69 -16.47 -16.00
N VAL A 555 -13.82 -17.49 -15.13
CA VAL A 555 -13.50 -18.89 -15.48
C VAL A 555 -14.67 -19.60 -16.17
N LEU A 556 -15.88 -19.47 -15.62
CA LEU A 556 -17.07 -20.13 -16.15
C LEU A 556 -17.78 -19.32 -17.22
N GLN A 557 -17.50 -18.02 -17.32
CA GLN A 557 -18.13 -17.09 -18.28
C GLN A 557 -19.67 -17.14 -18.23
N ASN A 558 -20.27 -17.34 -17.04
CA ASN A 558 -21.70 -17.56 -16.93
C ASN A 558 -22.26 -17.08 -15.57
N GLN A 559 -23.02 -15.98 -15.59
CA GLN A 559 -23.63 -15.40 -14.38
C GLN A 559 -24.90 -16.13 -13.88
N THR A 560 -25.50 -16.99 -14.69
CA THR A 560 -26.86 -17.48 -14.48
C THR A 560 -26.93 -18.97 -14.21
N ILE A 561 -25.82 -19.64 -13.86
CA ILE A 561 -25.82 -21.08 -13.57
C ILE A 561 -26.85 -21.37 -12.46
N PRO A 562 -28.03 -21.94 -12.79
CA PRO A 562 -29.08 -22.13 -11.81
C PRO A 562 -28.60 -23.11 -10.74
N LYS A 563 -28.78 -22.79 -9.46
CA LYS A 563 -28.35 -23.59 -8.31
C LYS A 563 -26.84 -23.70 -8.09
N PHE A 564 -26.00 -22.90 -8.77
CA PHE A 564 -24.56 -22.87 -8.48
C PHE A 564 -24.29 -22.20 -7.12
N ASP A 565 -23.94 -23.01 -6.12
CA ASP A 565 -23.39 -22.56 -4.85
C ASP A 565 -21.87 -22.60 -4.97
N GLY A 566 -21.25 -21.44 -5.17
CA GLY A 566 -19.81 -21.31 -5.42
C GLY A 566 -18.90 -21.87 -4.31
N TYR A 567 -19.44 -22.27 -3.16
CA TYR A 567 -18.69 -22.99 -2.14
C TYR A 567 -18.86 -24.51 -2.22
N LEU A 568 -20.03 -25.00 -2.66
CA LEU A 568 -20.34 -26.45 -2.71
C LEU A 568 -20.04 -27.07 -4.07
N ASN A 569 -20.03 -26.26 -5.14
CA ASN A 569 -19.83 -26.72 -6.51
C ASN A 569 -18.39 -26.53 -6.99
N GLN A 570 -17.42 -26.48 -6.08
CA GLN A 570 -16.00 -26.47 -6.42
C GLN A 570 -15.54 -27.87 -6.83
N THR A 571 -14.85 -27.98 -7.96
CA THR A 571 -14.29 -29.25 -8.47
C THR A 571 -12.87 -29.06 -8.97
N LEU A 572 -12.12 -30.17 -9.07
CA LEU A 572 -10.79 -30.17 -9.69
C LEU A 572 -10.85 -29.76 -11.17
N GLU A 573 -11.96 -30.06 -11.87
CA GLU A 573 -12.18 -29.64 -13.25
C GLU A 573 -12.30 -28.11 -13.38
N ILE A 574 -13.09 -27.46 -12.52
CA ILE A 574 -13.22 -25.99 -12.51
C ILE A 574 -11.88 -25.34 -12.18
N PHE A 575 -11.16 -25.90 -11.21
CA PHE A 575 -9.81 -25.46 -10.86
C PHE A 575 -8.87 -25.55 -12.06
N GLN A 576 -8.80 -26.71 -12.72
CA GLN A 576 -7.92 -26.93 -13.87
C GLN A 576 -8.30 -26.02 -15.03
N LYS A 577 -9.60 -25.82 -15.29
CA LYS A 577 -10.09 -24.86 -16.29
C LYS A 577 -9.57 -23.45 -16.00
N GLY A 578 -9.59 -23.00 -14.74
CA GLY A 578 -9.04 -21.71 -14.34
C GLY A 578 -7.53 -21.60 -14.57
N GLN A 579 -6.78 -22.65 -14.19
CA GLN A 579 -5.34 -22.72 -14.41
C GLN A 579 -4.97 -22.68 -15.91
N ASP A 580 -5.66 -23.48 -16.73
CA ASP A 580 -5.41 -23.56 -18.18
C ASP A 580 -5.82 -22.27 -18.89
N LEU A 581 -6.93 -21.66 -18.47
CA LEU A 581 -7.41 -20.40 -19.04
C LEU A 581 -6.42 -19.26 -18.78
N ASN A 582 -5.88 -19.19 -17.55
CA ASN A 582 -4.99 -18.12 -17.08
C ASN A 582 -5.38 -16.76 -17.66
N LEU A 583 -6.64 -16.36 -17.44
CA LEU A 583 -7.28 -15.28 -18.21
C LEU A 583 -6.43 -14.01 -18.15
N GLY A 584 -6.00 -13.51 -19.31
CA GLY A 584 -5.16 -12.32 -19.43
C GLY A 584 -3.76 -12.42 -18.81
N GLY A 585 -3.31 -13.62 -18.43
CA GLY A 585 -2.06 -13.83 -17.68
C GLY A 585 -2.18 -13.59 -16.17
N SER A 586 -3.41 -13.55 -15.63
CA SER A 586 -3.68 -13.17 -14.23
C SER A 586 -3.03 -14.03 -13.15
N ASN A 587 -2.56 -15.25 -13.44
CA ASN A 587 -1.92 -16.08 -12.42
C ASN A 587 -0.54 -15.55 -11.98
N LEU A 588 0.22 -14.93 -12.88
CA LEU A 588 1.58 -14.40 -12.65
C LEU A 588 2.53 -15.35 -11.90
N GLU A 589 2.61 -16.59 -12.35
CA GLU A 589 3.39 -17.65 -11.70
C GLU A 589 4.80 -17.80 -12.31
N ASN A 590 5.23 -16.91 -13.22
CA ASN A 590 6.56 -17.00 -13.80
C ASN A 590 7.62 -16.60 -12.76
N ALA A 591 8.37 -17.57 -12.27
CA ALA A 591 9.45 -17.35 -11.31
C ALA A 591 10.79 -16.96 -11.96
N ASP A 592 10.95 -17.14 -13.28
CA ASP A 592 12.15 -16.67 -13.98
C ASP A 592 12.06 -15.16 -14.24
N ILE A 593 12.55 -14.40 -13.26
CA ILE A 593 12.68 -12.94 -13.31
C ILE A 593 14.14 -12.51 -13.53
N SER A 594 14.96 -13.38 -14.14
CA SER A 594 16.40 -13.11 -14.37
C SER A 594 16.64 -11.82 -15.15
N ALA A 595 15.79 -11.49 -16.12
CA ALA A 595 15.89 -10.23 -16.88
C ALA A 595 15.76 -8.96 -16.01
N PHE A 596 14.99 -9.02 -14.92
CA PHE A 596 14.88 -7.92 -13.96
C PHE A 596 16.09 -7.88 -13.02
N LEU A 597 16.55 -9.04 -12.55
CA LEU A 597 17.59 -9.16 -11.53
C LEU A 597 19.02 -9.00 -12.07
N ASP A 598 19.27 -9.34 -13.33
CA ASP A 598 20.61 -9.44 -13.89
C ASP A 598 21.38 -8.11 -13.82
N GLY A 599 22.68 -8.22 -13.54
CA GLY A 599 23.59 -7.10 -13.36
C GLY A 599 23.35 -6.28 -12.09
N GLY A 600 22.41 -6.66 -11.22
CA GLY A 600 22.23 -6.01 -9.92
C GLY A 600 21.63 -4.61 -9.98
N LYS A 601 21.15 -4.13 -11.13
CA LYS A 601 20.80 -2.71 -11.33
C LYS A 601 19.44 -2.33 -10.77
N ARG A 602 18.48 -3.26 -10.79
CA ARG A 602 17.11 -3.05 -10.32
C ARG A 602 16.88 -3.75 -9.00
N LYS A 603 16.02 -3.17 -8.16
CA LYS A 603 15.74 -3.70 -6.81
C LYS A 603 14.28 -4.07 -6.66
N LEU A 604 14.03 -5.16 -5.97
CA LEU A 604 12.73 -5.68 -5.62
C LEU A 604 12.70 -5.93 -4.11
N ILE A 605 11.88 -5.18 -3.41
CA ILE A 605 11.52 -5.45 -2.02
C ILE A 605 10.13 -6.09 -2.04
N HIS A 606 10.04 -7.32 -1.53
CA HIS A 606 8.80 -8.04 -1.33
C HIS A 606 8.54 -8.13 0.17
N TYR A 607 7.32 -7.84 0.62
CA TYR A 607 6.93 -8.07 2.01
C TYR A 607 5.59 -8.81 2.12
N HIS A 608 5.39 -9.56 3.20
CA HIS A 608 4.11 -10.22 3.46
C HIS A 608 3.82 -10.32 4.96
N GLY A 609 2.60 -9.97 5.37
CA GLY A 609 2.16 -10.10 6.76
C GLY A 609 1.93 -11.56 7.15
N LEU A 610 2.55 -12.05 8.23
CA LEU A 610 2.42 -13.45 8.62
C LEU A 610 1.01 -13.81 9.14
N GLY A 611 0.21 -12.81 9.53
CA GLY A 611 -1.21 -12.96 9.85
C GLY A 611 -2.14 -12.59 8.69
N ASP A 612 -1.66 -12.59 7.44
CA ASP A 612 -2.47 -12.35 6.26
C ASP A 612 -3.41 -13.52 6.00
N LEU A 613 -4.71 -13.20 5.91
CA LEU A 613 -5.78 -14.17 5.77
C LEU A 613 -6.50 -14.05 4.42
N VAL A 614 -6.10 -13.10 3.58
CA VAL A 614 -6.61 -12.93 2.23
C VAL A 614 -5.71 -13.70 1.27
N VAL A 615 -4.41 -13.46 1.34
CA VAL A 615 -3.38 -14.17 0.57
C VAL A 615 -2.54 -14.96 1.55
N SER A 616 -2.24 -16.23 1.26
CA SER A 616 -1.40 -17.01 2.17
C SER A 616 0.04 -16.47 2.15
N PRO A 617 0.65 -16.17 3.30
CA PRO A 617 2.06 -15.79 3.38
C PRO A 617 2.99 -16.91 2.90
N ALA A 618 2.57 -18.17 3.07
CA ALA A 618 3.31 -19.33 2.59
C ALA A 618 3.42 -19.35 1.06
N ALA A 619 2.44 -18.80 0.32
CA ALA A 619 2.53 -18.68 -1.14
C ALA A 619 3.64 -17.71 -1.58
N SER A 620 3.88 -16.63 -0.82
CA SER A 620 4.98 -15.70 -1.09
C SER A 620 6.35 -16.27 -0.76
N ILE A 621 6.44 -17.08 0.30
CA ILE A 621 7.64 -17.86 0.62
C ILE A 621 7.93 -18.86 -0.49
N ARG A 622 6.91 -19.61 -0.95
CA ARG A 622 7.06 -20.52 -2.09
C ARG A 622 7.54 -19.80 -3.34
N TYR A 623 6.91 -18.68 -3.71
CA TYR A 623 7.32 -17.94 -4.90
C TYR A 623 8.76 -17.43 -4.81
N HIS A 624 9.18 -16.95 -3.63
CA HIS A 624 10.57 -16.57 -3.40
C HIS A 624 11.53 -17.74 -3.67
N ASP A 625 11.24 -18.92 -3.13
CA ASP A 625 12.07 -20.11 -3.33
C ASP A 625 12.06 -20.59 -4.79
N GLU A 626 10.93 -20.47 -5.47
CA GLU A 626 10.81 -20.72 -6.90
C GLU A 626 11.67 -19.76 -7.72
N VAL A 627 11.75 -18.46 -7.41
CA VAL A 627 12.65 -17.56 -8.17
C VAL A 627 14.11 -17.88 -7.89
N LEU A 628 14.48 -18.20 -6.64
CA LEU A 628 15.85 -18.60 -6.31
C LEU A 628 16.29 -19.79 -7.16
N ALA A 629 15.42 -20.79 -7.33
CA ALA A 629 15.67 -21.93 -8.18
C ALA A 629 15.70 -21.55 -9.68
N ALA A 630 14.74 -20.74 -10.14
CA ALA A 630 14.56 -20.41 -11.56
C ALA A 630 15.70 -19.55 -12.13
N VAL A 631 16.32 -18.68 -11.32
CA VAL A 631 17.37 -17.75 -11.76
C VAL A 631 18.79 -18.28 -11.50
N GLN A 632 18.91 -19.46 -10.88
CA GLN A 632 20.20 -20.08 -10.60
C GLN A 632 21.03 -20.23 -11.88
N GLY A 633 22.22 -19.61 -11.90
CA GLY A 633 23.12 -19.62 -13.06
C GLY A 633 22.70 -18.73 -14.23
N LYS A 634 21.61 -17.96 -14.11
CA LYS A 634 21.14 -17.02 -15.15
C LYS A 634 21.52 -15.56 -14.89
N ILE A 635 21.90 -15.23 -13.67
CA ILE A 635 22.25 -13.86 -13.25
C ILE A 635 23.72 -13.76 -12.85
N SER A 636 24.31 -12.60 -13.09
CA SER A 636 25.72 -12.30 -12.82
C SER A 636 26.03 -11.90 -11.38
N THR A 637 25.01 -11.63 -10.56
CA THR A 637 25.12 -11.20 -9.15
C THR A 637 24.28 -12.08 -8.23
N PRO A 638 24.58 -12.16 -6.93
CA PRO A 638 23.69 -12.79 -5.94
C PRO A 638 22.26 -12.24 -6.02
N VAL A 639 21.25 -13.11 -5.86
CA VAL A 639 19.83 -12.68 -5.83
C VAL A 639 19.60 -11.63 -4.74
N SER A 640 20.24 -11.77 -3.58
CA SER A 640 20.11 -10.85 -2.44
C SER A 640 20.61 -9.42 -2.70
N ASP A 641 21.32 -9.19 -3.80
CA ASP A 641 21.71 -7.85 -4.26
C ASP A 641 20.56 -7.14 -4.97
N SER A 642 19.54 -7.86 -5.46
CA SER A 642 18.42 -7.32 -6.22
C SER A 642 17.05 -7.66 -5.65
N TYR A 643 16.87 -8.78 -4.95
CA TYR A 643 15.58 -9.25 -4.46
C TYR A 643 15.66 -9.69 -3.00
N ARG A 644 14.77 -9.14 -2.17
CA ARG A 644 14.59 -9.52 -0.76
C ARG A 644 13.12 -9.67 -0.42
N LEU A 645 12.77 -10.77 0.24
CA LEU A 645 11.49 -10.97 0.90
C LEU A 645 11.60 -10.61 2.39
N PHE A 646 10.64 -9.88 2.95
CA PHE A 646 10.50 -9.55 4.36
C PHE A 646 9.17 -10.09 4.90
N THR A 647 9.23 -10.96 5.90
CA THR A 647 8.02 -11.43 6.60
C THR A 647 7.70 -10.49 7.75
N ILE A 648 6.46 -10.03 7.83
CA ILE A 648 6.03 -9.03 8.81
C ILE A 648 5.19 -9.71 9.89
N PRO A 649 5.74 -9.94 11.09
CA PRO A 649 5.10 -10.71 12.14
C PRO A 649 3.86 -9.97 12.67
N GLY A 650 2.75 -10.67 12.85
CA GLY A 650 1.50 -10.08 13.36
C GLY A 650 0.87 -8.99 12.47
N MET A 651 1.36 -8.75 11.25
CA MET A 651 0.66 -7.92 10.27
C MET A 651 -0.40 -8.76 9.55
N SER A 652 -1.59 -8.18 9.36
CA SER A 652 -2.67 -8.76 8.55
C SER A 652 -2.46 -8.47 7.05
N HIS A 653 -3.52 -8.48 6.25
CA HIS A 653 -3.42 -8.20 4.81
C HIS A 653 -3.02 -6.75 4.55
N CYS A 654 -1.78 -6.55 4.07
CA CYS A 654 -1.13 -5.25 3.75
C CYS A 654 -0.88 -4.28 4.92
N ARG A 655 -1.72 -4.32 5.95
CA ARG A 655 -1.76 -3.41 7.10
C ARG A 655 -2.46 -4.08 8.28
N ASN A 656 -2.62 -3.36 9.38
CA ASN A 656 -3.29 -3.79 10.60
C ASN A 656 -2.64 -5.01 11.27
N GLY A 657 -3.20 -5.37 12.43
CA GLY A 657 -2.79 -6.52 13.22
C GLY A 657 -1.99 -6.12 14.47
N PRO A 658 -1.72 -7.07 15.39
CA PRO A 658 -1.05 -6.80 16.66
C PRO A 658 0.46 -6.51 16.53
N GLY A 659 1.04 -6.70 15.33
CA GLY A 659 2.47 -6.59 15.10
C GLY A 659 3.00 -5.20 14.75
N PRO A 660 4.31 -5.10 14.49
CA PRO A 660 5.03 -3.88 14.08
C PRO A 660 4.84 -3.60 12.58
N PHE A 661 3.61 -3.32 12.15
CA PHE A 661 3.28 -3.21 10.72
C PHE A 661 3.51 -1.80 10.12
N LEU A 662 3.90 -0.79 10.89
CA LEU A 662 4.03 0.58 10.38
C LEU A 662 5.47 0.88 9.98
N PHE A 663 5.75 0.71 8.69
CA PHE A 663 7.05 0.91 8.05
C PHE A 663 6.95 1.60 6.67
N GLY A 664 5.76 2.13 6.33
CA GLY A 664 5.59 3.10 5.25
C GLY A 664 5.31 2.48 3.90
N ALA A 665 4.75 1.27 3.91
CA ALA A 665 4.33 0.61 2.69
C ALA A 665 2.98 1.14 2.19
N PRO A 666 2.61 0.91 0.91
CA PRO A 666 1.29 1.24 0.39
C PRO A 666 0.17 0.71 1.27
N THR A 667 -0.99 1.39 1.27
CA THR A 667 -2.18 1.11 2.10
C THR A 667 -2.03 1.37 3.60
N GLN A 668 -0.82 1.64 4.11
CA GLN A 668 -0.58 2.05 5.50
C GLN A 668 -0.81 3.56 5.63
N ASN A 669 -1.99 4.00 5.22
CA ASN A 669 -2.37 5.39 5.00
C ASN A 669 -3.49 5.89 5.93
N ASP A 670 -3.85 5.11 6.95
CA ASP A 670 -4.84 5.55 7.94
C ASP A 670 -4.32 6.75 8.73
N ILE A 671 -5.23 7.56 9.27
CA ILE A 671 -4.89 8.77 10.03
C ILE A 671 -3.98 8.41 11.22
N GLY A 672 -2.84 9.10 11.32
CA GLY A 672 -1.82 8.87 12.36
C GLY A 672 -0.98 7.60 12.19
N ASN A 673 -1.26 6.76 11.18
CA ASN A 673 -0.43 5.61 10.83
C ASN A 673 0.79 6.07 10.02
N THR A 674 1.92 6.17 10.70
CA THR A 674 3.20 6.59 10.10
C THR A 674 4.33 5.71 10.59
N PRO A 675 5.36 5.47 9.78
CA PRO A 675 6.63 4.97 10.29
C PRO A 675 7.18 5.88 11.37
N LEU A 676 7.93 5.26 12.28
CA LEU A 676 8.49 5.97 13.43
C LEU A 676 9.37 7.15 13.01
N LYS A 677 10.13 7.00 11.92
CA LYS A 677 11.05 8.00 11.39
C LYS A 677 11.01 8.01 9.87
N TRP A 678 11.45 9.12 9.29
CA TRP A 678 11.59 9.29 7.86
C TRP A 678 13.05 9.10 7.45
N ASP A 679 13.50 7.84 7.52
CA ASP A 679 14.84 7.40 7.15
C ASP A 679 14.78 6.00 6.54
N THR A 680 15.90 5.54 5.96
CA THR A 680 15.97 4.23 5.29
C THR A 680 15.78 3.01 6.20
N GLU A 681 15.87 3.14 7.52
CA GLU A 681 15.60 2.02 8.43
C GLU A 681 14.11 1.86 8.66
N HIS A 682 13.37 2.95 8.83
CA HIS A 682 11.97 2.93 9.25
C HIS A 682 10.99 3.08 8.08
N ASP A 683 11.44 3.62 6.96
CA ASP A 683 10.62 3.87 5.77
C ASP A 683 11.09 3.02 4.59
N ILE A 684 10.26 2.06 4.20
CA ILE A 684 10.60 1.08 3.18
C ILE A 684 10.67 1.68 1.76
N ILE A 685 9.93 2.76 1.48
CA ILE A 685 10.02 3.47 0.19
C ILE A 685 11.36 4.19 0.10
N LEU A 686 11.78 4.89 1.17
CA LEU A 686 13.12 5.49 1.22
C LEU A 686 14.22 4.45 1.09
N SER A 687 14.06 3.29 1.75
CA SER A 687 15.04 2.21 1.61
C SER A 687 15.11 1.65 0.21
N LEU A 688 13.97 1.50 -0.49
CA LEU A 688 13.95 1.05 -1.88
C LEU A 688 14.76 1.99 -2.77
N VAL A 689 14.47 3.30 -2.68
CA VAL A 689 15.19 4.33 -3.47
C VAL A 689 16.68 4.32 -3.15
N ALA A 690 17.03 4.31 -1.87
CA ALA A 690 18.43 4.32 -1.45
C ALA A 690 19.18 3.06 -1.90
N TRP A 691 18.51 1.90 -1.93
CA TRP A 691 19.09 0.65 -2.40
C TRP A 691 19.26 0.62 -3.92
N THR A 692 18.25 1.08 -4.66
CA THR A 692 18.29 1.21 -6.12
C THR A 692 19.36 2.18 -6.59
N GLU A 693 19.62 3.24 -5.83
CA GLU A 693 20.57 4.29 -6.21
C GLU A 693 21.96 4.14 -5.57
N GLY A 694 22.21 3.03 -4.87
CA GLY A 694 23.51 2.73 -4.27
C GLY A 694 23.88 3.63 -3.09
N LYS A 695 22.90 4.27 -2.45
CA LYS A 695 23.09 5.17 -1.30
C LYS A 695 23.05 4.44 0.04
N SER A 696 22.30 3.34 0.12
CA SER A 696 22.22 2.48 1.29
C SER A 696 21.94 1.04 0.89
N ASN A 697 22.29 0.09 1.73
CA ASN A 697 21.96 -1.32 1.54
C ASN A 697 21.48 -1.90 2.87
N SER A 698 20.33 -1.41 3.35
CA SER A 698 19.81 -1.83 4.65
C SER A 698 19.55 -3.34 4.69
N SER A 699 20.10 -4.02 5.68
CA SER A 699 19.94 -5.46 5.86
C SER A 699 18.66 -5.84 6.60
N TYR A 700 17.91 -4.86 7.13
CA TYR A 700 16.62 -5.03 7.80
C TYR A 700 15.81 -3.73 7.68
N HIS A 701 14.53 -3.77 8.02
CA HIS A 701 13.71 -2.56 8.28
C HIS A 701 13.25 -2.52 9.73
N VAL A 702 12.72 -1.39 10.18
CA VAL A 702 12.13 -1.22 11.51
C VAL A 702 10.64 -0.95 11.34
N GLY A 703 9.83 -1.87 11.82
CA GLY A 703 8.39 -1.69 11.92
C GLY A 703 8.03 -1.10 13.29
N ALA A 704 7.04 -0.22 13.30
CA ALA A 704 6.42 0.30 14.52
C ALA A 704 5.05 -0.34 14.77
N SER A 705 4.72 -0.53 16.04
CA SER A 705 3.38 -0.87 16.52
C SER A 705 2.92 0.25 17.45
N TYR A 706 1.87 0.99 17.07
CA TYR A 706 1.23 1.95 17.97
C TYR A 706 0.12 1.28 18.78
N HIS A 707 -0.28 1.89 19.89
CA HIS A 707 -1.50 1.48 20.58
C HIS A 707 -2.72 1.65 19.67
N SER A 708 -3.78 0.92 19.99
CA SER A 708 -5.03 0.97 19.23
C SER A 708 -6.24 1.27 20.09
N GLN A 709 -7.26 1.84 19.47
CA GLN A 709 -8.58 2.07 20.07
C GLN A 709 -9.68 1.51 19.17
N ALA A 710 -10.67 0.88 19.77
CA ALA A 710 -11.91 0.50 19.10
C ALA A 710 -12.76 1.76 18.87
N ARG A 711 -13.14 2.01 17.61
CA ARG A 711 -14.16 3.01 17.26
C ARG A 711 -15.33 2.32 16.58
N TYR A 712 -16.54 2.64 17.02
CA TYR A 712 -17.76 2.21 16.35
C TYR A 712 -18.07 3.20 15.22
N ILE A 713 -18.04 2.71 13.98
CA ILE A 713 -18.59 3.43 12.84
C ILE A 713 -20.02 2.93 12.67
N PRO A 714 -21.05 3.78 12.81
CA PRO A 714 -22.42 3.39 12.51
C PRO A 714 -22.51 2.87 11.06
N GLY A 715 -23.09 1.68 10.90
CA GLY A 715 -23.25 1.04 9.60
C GLY A 715 -24.17 1.83 8.66
N ASN A 716 -23.97 1.64 7.36
CA ASN A 716 -24.77 2.21 6.28
C ASN A 716 -26.28 1.82 6.42
N PRO A 717 -27.23 2.78 6.50
CA PRO A 717 -28.67 2.51 6.58
C PRO A 717 -29.28 1.86 5.32
N ALA A 718 -28.55 1.75 4.21
CA ALA A 718 -29.09 1.28 2.93
C ALA A 718 -29.39 -0.24 2.85
N LEU A 719 -29.18 -0.99 3.94
CA LEU A 719 -29.61 -2.40 4.06
C LEU A 719 -30.85 -2.59 4.95
N ASP A 720 -31.36 -1.53 5.59
CA ASP A 720 -32.55 -1.59 6.44
C ASP A 720 -33.80 -1.15 5.67
N SER A 721 -34.28 -1.99 4.76
CA SER A 721 -35.65 -1.86 4.28
C SER A 721 -36.61 -2.52 5.28
N ASN A 722 -37.37 -1.67 5.98
CA ASN A 722 -38.58 -1.96 6.75
C ASN A 722 -38.44 -2.90 7.96
N THR A 723 -38.22 -2.30 9.14
CA THR A 723 -39.15 -2.38 10.28
C THR A 723 -38.66 -1.49 11.41
N SER A 724 -39.46 -0.50 11.82
CA SER A 724 -39.17 0.27 13.03
C SER A 724 -39.33 -0.63 14.26
N THR A 725 -38.31 -0.72 15.08
CA THR A 725 -38.34 -0.57 16.55
C THR A 725 -36.94 -0.88 17.08
N VAL A 726 -36.36 0.10 17.77
CA VAL A 726 -35.20 0.02 18.70
C VAL A 726 -34.50 -1.35 18.74
N ALA A 727 -33.57 -1.59 17.80
CA ALA A 727 -32.72 -2.78 17.81
C ALA A 727 -31.30 -2.36 18.21
N ASN A 728 -30.79 -2.96 19.29
CA ASN A 728 -29.40 -2.92 19.70
C ASN A 728 -28.49 -3.21 18.51
N ASP A 729 -27.63 -2.26 18.15
CA ASP A 729 -26.59 -2.39 17.14
C ASP A 729 -25.48 -3.34 17.63
N THR A 730 -25.81 -4.62 17.66
CA THR A 730 -24.91 -5.75 17.93
C THR A 730 -24.18 -6.21 16.66
N ALA A 731 -24.40 -5.53 15.53
CA ALA A 731 -23.83 -5.84 14.23
C ALA A 731 -22.70 -4.87 13.80
N ALA A 732 -22.62 -3.66 14.37
CA ALA A 732 -21.45 -2.81 14.22
C ALA A 732 -20.27 -3.39 15.00
N LEU A 733 -19.36 -4.07 14.29
CA LEU A 733 -18.07 -4.46 14.86
C LEU A 733 -17.25 -3.19 15.14
N PRO A 734 -16.61 -3.07 16.32
CA PRO A 734 -15.66 -1.99 16.56
C PRO A 734 -14.52 -2.09 15.53
N THR A 735 -14.32 -1.04 14.75
CA THR A 735 -13.14 -0.91 13.90
C THR A 735 -11.98 -0.48 14.78
N ILE A 736 -10.96 -1.32 14.88
CA ILE A 736 -9.75 -1.03 15.65
C ILE A 736 -8.85 -0.11 14.81
N TYR A 737 -8.48 1.03 15.38
CA TYR A 737 -7.55 1.97 14.77
C TYR A 737 -6.25 1.99 15.56
N TRP A 738 -5.15 1.74 14.87
CA TRP A 738 -3.81 2.05 15.36
C TRP A 738 -3.50 3.49 14.94
N SER A 739 -2.87 4.26 15.83
CA SER A 739 -2.43 5.63 15.50
C SER A 739 -1.27 6.01 16.43
N ARG A 740 -0.32 6.77 15.89
CA ARG A 740 0.75 7.39 16.68
C ARG A 740 0.21 8.26 17.83
N ASP A 741 -0.98 8.82 17.67
CA ASP A 741 -1.65 9.64 18.70
C ASP A 741 -2.01 8.82 19.95
N TYR A 742 -2.17 7.51 19.78
CA TYR A 742 -2.40 6.59 20.90
C TYR A 742 -1.08 6.16 21.57
N GLY A 743 0.06 6.61 21.06
CA GLY A 743 1.39 6.30 21.58
C GLY A 743 2.02 5.07 20.95
N LEU A 744 3.35 5.01 20.99
CA LEU A 744 4.14 3.88 20.53
C LEU A 744 4.15 2.75 21.56
N ARG A 745 3.75 1.55 21.14
CA ARG A 745 3.86 0.33 21.93
C ARG A 745 5.28 -0.23 21.83
N HIS A 746 5.72 -0.62 20.64
CA HIS A 746 7.06 -1.17 20.42
C HIS A 746 7.54 -1.05 18.97
N THR A 747 8.82 -1.32 18.77
CA THR A 747 9.45 -1.47 17.45
C THR A 747 10.09 -2.84 17.30
N ARG A 748 10.22 -3.32 16.06
CA ARG A 748 10.89 -4.60 15.76
C ARG A 748 11.70 -4.49 14.48
N LYS A 749 12.77 -5.28 14.40
CA LYS A 749 13.45 -5.52 13.12
C LYS A 749 12.57 -6.40 12.23
N LEU A 750 12.40 -5.99 10.99
CA LEU A 750 11.81 -6.76 9.91
C LEU A 750 12.98 -7.36 9.14
N CYS A 751 13.16 -8.67 9.31
CA CYS A 751 14.33 -9.38 8.82
C CYS A 751 14.08 -9.95 7.41
N PRO A 752 15.13 -10.02 6.56
CA PRO A 752 15.01 -10.64 5.26
C PRO A 752 14.85 -12.15 5.44
N TRP A 753 13.82 -12.72 4.83
CA TRP A 753 13.57 -14.16 4.81
C TRP A 753 14.80 -14.93 4.29
N PRO A 754 15.20 -16.05 4.93
CA PRO A 754 14.48 -16.80 5.98
C PRO A 754 14.68 -16.30 7.41
N GLN A 755 15.47 -15.24 7.61
CA GLN A 755 15.75 -14.74 8.96
C GLN A 755 14.51 -14.14 9.62
N VAL A 756 14.43 -14.30 10.94
CA VAL A 756 13.42 -13.69 11.80
C VAL A 756 14.09 -12.89 12.91
N ALA A 757 13.34 -11.98 13.53
CA ALA A 757 13.85 -11.18 14.64
C ALA A 757 13.82 -11.96 15.95
N HIS A 758 14.99 -12.27 16.51
CA HIS A 758 15.13 -12.93 17.81
C HIS A 758 15.47 -11.93 18.89
N TYR A 759 14.80 -12.02 20.04
CA TYR A 759 15.16 -11.23 21.21
C TYR A 759 16.49 -11.71 21.78
N ASN A 760 17.41 -10.77 22.03
CA ASN A 760 18.75 -11.05 22.56
C ASN A 760 18.74 -11.43 24.06
N GLY A 761 17.60 -11.39 24.75
CA GLY A 761 17.45 -11.64 26.18
C GLY A 761 17.75 -10.44 27.08
N HIS A 762 18.08 -9.26 26.53
CA HIS A 762 18.45 -8.07 27.30
C HIS A 762 18.14 -6.74 26.59
N GLY A 763 17.73 -5.72 27.36
CA GLY A 763 17.34 -4.42 26.82
C GLY A 763 15.82 -4.32 26.63
N SER A 764 15.35 -3.13 26.22
CA SER A 764 13.91 -2.85 26.15
C SER A 764 13.23 -3.66 25.05
N THR A 765 12.04 -4.16 25.33
CA THR A 765 11.11 -4.78 24.36
C THR A 765 10.02 -3.82 23.91
N GLU A 766 9.94 -2.64 24.54
CA GLU A 766 8.96 -1.59 24.26
C GLU A 766 9.62 -0.26 23.89
N GLY A 767 8.83 0.62 23.27
CA GLY A 767 9.28 1.94 22.86
C GLY A 767 10.11 1.99 21.57
N PRO A 768 10.69 3.18 21.26
CA PRO A 768 11.23 3.51 19.94
C PRO A 768 12.54 2.79 19.60
N ASP A 769 13.30 2.36 20.61
CA ASP A 769 14.58 1.67 20.42
C ASP A 769 14.49 0.16 20.69
N ALA A 770 13.29 -0.39 20.93
CA ALA A 770 13.10 -1.82 21.20
C ALA A 770 13.72 -2.73 20.13
N HIS A 771 13.62 -2.34 18.85
CA HIS A 771 14.23 -3.06 17.73
C HIS A 771 15.75 -3.30 17.88
N ARG A 772 16.46 -2.51 18.69
CA ARG A 772 17.90 -2.71 18.96
C ARG A 772 18.18 -3.94 19.83
N SER A 773 17.20 -4.40 20.59
CA SER A 773 17.28 -5.62 21.40
C SER A 773 17.00 -6.90 20.59
N PHE A 774 16.86 -6.78 19.26
CA PHE A 774 16.62 -7.91 18.37
C PHE A 774 17.77 -8.09 17.39
N GLU A 775 17.99 -9.33 16.97
CA GLU A 775 18.91 -9.68 15.90
C GLU A 775 18.21 -10.53 14.85
N CYS A 776 18.53 -10.30 13.57
CA CYS A 776 18.06 -11.16 12.49
C CYS A 776 18.90 -12.43 12.48
N ARG A 777 18.24 -13.57 12.64
CA ARG A 777 18.87 -14.90 12.66
C ARG A 777 17.95 -15.89 11.97
N ASP A 778 18.52 -16.98 11.47
CA ASP A 778 17.70 -18.09 10.96
C ASP A 778 16.85 -18.67 12.12
N PRO A 779 15.60 -19.11 11.85
CA PRO A 779 14.62 -19.51 12.86
C PRO A 779 15.06 -20.62 13.81
#